data_AF-A0A2E3EQT6-F1
#
_entry.id   AF-A0A2E3EQT6-F1
#
_cell.length_a   1.000
_cell.length_b   1.000
_cell.length_c   1.000
_cell.angle_alpha   90.00
_cell.angle_beta   90.00
_cell.angle_gamma   90.00
#
_symmetry.space_group_name_H-M   'P 1'
#
loop_
_entity.id
_entity.type
_entity.pdbx_description
1 polymer ?
#
loop_
_entity_poly.entity_id
_entity_poly.type
_entity_poly.pdbx_seq_one_letter_code
_entity_poly.pdbx_strand_id
1 'polypeptide(L)'
;MRRAQLVSPFGVGAMSVLVDGTSVITAGLDHWFPRNNADLALEDFRVNDWRLEARLKVQEFRLPPDYRKGSPDDHRNEKLSVPALRFPCYSFCMYCKRLKKVPLSFQDAVRCDEPTCVGKRRFGPKMSQVPFVAICGKGHIDDFPFREWVHRSKDPSCTGVLRLFSTGGGGLEGQVVRCGYDAKNQRNERKGCGASRSLQGITTGGMKDESGEDSTFLTQQLAGRSDPYLCTGARPWLHEEDGPCDQPVQGALRASGNVYFPYVESSIFLPQKVGAVSGALRDLMKRADVEPTMTFLFTMRGKDATVAEIRQATRGAGELFDQFPDDELLAAFQDRFGIGSTGEDGDDDESGDLDIWRHPEFKLLRETPQDDELRASDPGVHAAIAGHVDRVRSVTVLRETRVLRGFARGRDNELKIAEGKALLRRRPLPPDKDWLPAYVVKGEGIYFELDSDRLAAWEARGEVQARADLIANQYGQVITDRGGSPRDISPRMVMLHTFAHLLINELVFTCGYSSASLRERLYVSRDGGRDMAGLLIYTAAGDSEGTMGGLVRMSRPDRLQPVFAAALSDAHWCSTDPVCMDAGERGQGPDSCNLAACHGCALLPETSCEEFNRFLDRGLVVGTFADPTLGYFSTST
;
A
#
# COMPACT_ATOMS: atom_id res chain seq x y z
N MET A 1 -7.55 -14.53 6.24
CA MET A 1 -6.93 -13.24 5.86
C MET A 1 -6.56 -12.53 7.15
N ARG A 2 -5.36 -11.96 7.25
CA ARG A 2 -4.92 -11.20 8.45
C ARG A 2 -5.39 -9.74 8.37
N ARG A 3 -5.45 -9.03 9.49
CA ARG A 3 -5.86 -7.60 9.51
C ARG A 3 -4.93 -6.72 8.67
N ALA A 4 -3.61 -6.92 8.76
CA ALA A 4 -2.65 -6.18 7.95
C ALA A 4 -2.97 -6.29 6.44
N GLN A 5 -3.38 -7.48 5.99
CA GLN A 5 -3.73 -7.74 4.61
C GLN A 5 -4.98 -6.97 4.15
N LEU A 6 -5.87 -6.55 5.05
CA LEU A 6 -7.05 -5.74 4.73
C LEU A 6 -6.74 -4.23 4.62
N VAL A 7 -5.50 -3.83 4.91
CA VAL A 7 -4.98 -2.48 4.60
C VAL A 7 -4.12 -2.55 3.35
N SER A 8 -3.20 -3.52 3.29
CA SER A 8 -2.44 -3.86 2.08
C SER A 8 -1.99 -5.32 2.14
N PRO A 9 -2.22 -6.15 1.10
CA PRO A 9 -2.62 -5.78 -0.27
C PRO A 9 -4.11 -5.96 -0.62
N PHE A 10 -4.93 -6.54 0.27
CA PHE A 10 -6.32 -6.96 0.03
C PHE A 10 -7.38 -6.05 0.67
N GLY A 11 -7.10 -4.74 0.73
CA GLY A 11 -8.02 -3.75 1.27
C GLY A 11 -9.28 -3.52 0.44
N VAL A 12 -10.01 -2.44 0.74
CA VAL A 12 -11.27 -2.11 0.06
C VAL A 12 -11.08 -2.07 -1.46
N GLY A 13 -11.97 -2.74 -2.20
CA GLY A 13 -11.89 -2.79 -3.66
C GLY A 13 -10.80 -3.73 -4.21
N ALA A 14 -9.94 -4.30 -3.38
CA ALA A 14 -8.95 -5.29 -3.83
C ALA A 14 -9.64 -6.62 -4.18
N MET A 15 -9.11 -7.31 -5.18
CA MET A 15 -9.53 -8.67 -5.51
C MET A 15 -8.65 -9.69 -4.79
N SER A 16 -9.25 -10.76 -4.29
CA SER A 16 -8.54 -11.91 -3.74
C SER A 16 -9.16 -13.22 -4.23
N VAL A 17 -8.37 -14.30 -4.22
CA VAL A 17 -8.83 -15.65 -4.56
C VAL A 17 -8.90 -16.46 -3.27
N LEU A 18 -10.09 -16.96 -2.94
CA LEU A 18 -10.30 -17.82 -1.79
C LEU A 18 -9.74 -19.23 -2.06
N VAL A 19 -9.60 -20.02 -0.99
CA VAL A 19 -9.06 -21.39 -1.05
C VAL A 19 -9.88 -22.30 -1.98
N ASP A 20 -11.17 -22.02 -2.16
CA ASP A 20 -12.07 -22.77 -3.05
C ASP A 20 -11.98 -22.33 -4.53
N GLY A 21 -11.07 -21.41 -4.85
CA GLY A 21 -10.84 -20.83 -6.18
C GLY A 21 -11.81 -19.71 -6.56
N THR A 22 -12.74 -19.32 -5.69
CA THR A 22 -13.67 -18.22 -5.93
C THR A 22 -12.93 -16.89 -5.77
N SER A 23 -13.05 -16.02 -6.76
CA SER A 23 -12.57 -14.64 -6.65
C SER A 23 -13.63 -13.74 -6.06
N VAL A 24 -13.18 -12.93 -5.11
CA VAL A 24 -13.98 -11.96 -4.39
C VAL A 24 -13.31 -10.60 -4.41
N ILE A 25 -14.11 -9.55 -4.27
CA ILE A 25 -13.69 -8.16 -4.08
C ILE A 25 -14.10 -7.70 -2.68
N THR A 26 -13.16 -7.12 -1.93
CA THR A 26 -13.41 -6.65 -0.55
C THR A 26 -14.35 -5.45 -0.55
N ALA A 27 -15.42 -5.50 0.25
CA ALA A 27 -16.45 -4.46 0.27
C ALA A 27 -15.96 -3.13 0.90
N GLY A 28 -16.68 -2.05 0.59
CA GLY A 28 -16.46 -0.72 1.15
C GLY A 28 -16.57 -0.63 2.68
N LEU A 29 -15.99 0.44 3.23
CA LEU A 29 -15.95 0.73 4.67
C LEU A 29 -17.35 0.89 5.29
N ASP A 30 -18.35 1.22 4.49
CA ASP A 30 -19.77 1.31 4.89
C ASP A 30 -20.28 0.01 5.53
N HIS A 31 -19.64 -1.13 5.24
CA HIS A 31 -20.08 -2.46 5.64
C HIS A 31 -19.12 -3.15 6.61
N TRP A 32 -18.02 -2.52 7.01
CA TRP A 32 -17.04 -3.14 7.92
C TRP A 32 -17.56 -3.27 9.35
N PHE A 33 -18.32 -2.28 9.81
CA PHE A 33 -18.92 -2.29 11.14
C PHE A 33 -20.46 -2.21 11.06
N PRO A 34 -21.20 -3.09 11.75
CA PRO A 34 -22.66 -3.08 11.72
C PRO A 34 -23.20 -1.84 12.44
N ARG A 35 -24.13 -1.11 11.80
CA ARG A 35 -24.68 0.14 12.36
C ARG A 35 -25.56 -0.07 13.61
N ASN A 36 -26.25 -1.19 13.69
CA ASN A 36 -27.27 -1.47 14.71
C ASN A 36 -26.90 -2.72 15.52
N ASN A 37 -25.68 -2.75 16.07
CA ASN A 37 -25.26 -3.82 16.97
C ASN A 37 -24.97 -3.22 18.35
N ALA A 38 -25.76 -3.61 19.35
CA ALA A 38 -25.59 -3.14 20.74
C ALA A 38 -24.28 -3.62 21.36
N ASP A 39 -23.76 -4.77 20.89
CA ASP A 39 -22.52 -5.36 21.35
C ASP A 39 -21.29 -4.84 20.59
N LEU A 40 -21.47 -3.90 19.65
CA LEU A 40 -20.35 -3.28 18.94
C LEU A 40 -19.71 -2.20 19.82
N ALA A 41 -18.49 -2.50 20.26
CA ALA A 41 -17.60 -1.59 20.96
C ALA A 41 -16.51 -1.10 20.00
N LEU A 42 -16.70 0.09 19.42
CA LEU A 42 -15.77 0.65 18.44
C LEU A 42 -14.42 1.01 19.04
N GLU A 43 -14.36 1.31 20.33
CA GLU A 43 -13.16 1.68 21.09
C GLU A 43 -12.05 0.62 20.99
N ASP A 44 -12.40 -0.67 20.91
CA ASP A 44 -11.45 -1.77 20.73
C ASP A 44 -10.71 -1.72 19.37
N PHE A 45 -11.28 -1.01 18.39
CA PHE A 45 -10.73 -0.89 17.04
C PHE A 45 -10.06 0.45 16.79
N ARG A 46 -10.22 1.44 17.67
CA ARG A 46 -9.67 2.79 17.47
C ARG A 46 -8.14 2.77 17.54
N VAL A 47 -7.52 3.48 16.60
CA VAL A 47 -6.08 3.71 16.54
C VAL A 47 -5.86 5.21 16.53
N ASN A 48 -5.08 5.71 17.47
CA ASN A 48 -4.76 7.12 17.59
C ASN A 48 -3.38 7.41 17.01
N ASP A 49 -3.28 8.28 16.02
CA ASP A 49 -2.01 8.79 15.48
C ASP A 49 -2.21 10.24 15.06
N TRP A 50 -2.05 11.16 16.02
CA TRP A 50 -2.45 12.56 15.89
C TRP A 50 -1.86 13.25 14.65
N ARG A 51 -0.61 12.93 14.32
CA ARG A 51 0.11 13.54 13.19
C ARG A 51 -0.44 13.03 11.86
N LEU A 52 -0.73 11.73 11.77
CA LEU A 52 -1.29 11.11 10.57
C LEU A 52 -2.77 11.43 10.39
N GLU A 53 -3.52 11.55 11.49
CA GLU A 53 -4.92 12.03 11.52
C GLU A 53 -5.01 13.45 10.95
N ALA A 54 -4.14 14.36 11.41
CA ALA A 54 -4.06 15.73 10.89
C ALA A 54 -3.72 15.75 9.39
N ARG A 55 -2.68 15.01 8.95
CA ARG A 55 -2.28 14.94 7.54
C ARG A 55 -3.38 14.39 6.64
N LEU A 56 -4.10 13.37 7.09
CA LEU A 56 -5.18 12.73 6.33
C LEU A 56 -6.54 13.42 6.50
N LYS A 57 -6.63 14.47 7.33
CA LYS A 57 -7.85 15.22 7.63
C LYS A 57 -8.98 14.26 8.06
N VAL A 58 -8.72 13.40 9.04
CA VAL A 58 -9.69 12.45 9.61
C VAL A 58 -9.75 12.59 11.12
N GLN A 59 -10.89 12.21 11.70
CA GLN A 59 -11.08 12.23 13.15
C GLN A 59 -10.37 11.06 13.85
N GLU A 60 -10.29 9.90 13.20
CA GLU A 60 -9.71 8.70 13.80
C GLU A 60 -9.34 7.63 12.77
N PHE A 61 -8.54 6.67 13.21
CA PHE A 61 -8.31 5.43 12.46
C PHE A 61 -8.96 4.23 13.14
N ARG A 62 -9.29 3.21 12.34
CA ARG A 62 -9.88 1.96 12.83
C ARG A 62 -9.16 0.73 12.29
N LEU A 63 -8.88 -0.23 13.17
CA LEU A 63 -8.43 -1.56 12.80
C LEU A 63 -9.53 -2.29 12.03
N PRO A 64 -9.20 -3.08 10.99
CA PRO A 64 -10.17 -3.99 10.38
C PRO A 64 -10.79 -4.90 11.45
N PRO A 65 -12.11 -5.17 11.38
CA PRO A 65 -12.78 -6.00 12.36
C PRO A 65 -12.18 -7.41 12.40
N ASP A 66 -12.02 -7.96 13.59
CA ASP A 66 -11.53 -9.31 13.82
C ASP A 66 -12.67 -10.25 14.22
N TYR A 67 -12.60 -11.50 13.76
CA TYR A 67 -13.59 -12.50 14.11
C TYR A 67 -13.29 -13.08 15.49
N ARG A 68 -14.09 -12.68 16.49
CA ARG A 68 -14.03 -13.22 17.86
C ARG A 68 -15.12 -14.27 18.05
N LYS A 69 -14.74 -15.42 18.64
CA LYS A 69 -15.72 -16.37 19.17
C LYS A 69 -16.29 -15.81 20.46
N GLY A 70 -17.57 -16.01 20.69
CA GLY A 70 -18.21 -15.51 21.89
C GLY A 70 -17.70 -16.12 23.18
N SER A 71 -17.66 -15.29 24.22
CA SER A 71 -17.39 -15.67 25.60
C SER A 71 -18.69 -15.60 26.40
N PRO A 72 -18.91 -16.48 27.40
CA PRO A 72 -20.07 -16.36 28.28
C PRO A 72 -20.12 -15.04 29.06
N ASP A 73 -18.95 -14.42 29.31
CA ASP A 73 -18.80 -13.24 30.17
C ASP A 73 -18.67 -11.93 29.38
N ASP A 74 -18.32 -11.98 28.09
CA ASP A 74 -18.15 -10.80 27.24
C ASP A 74 -18.63 -11.08 25.80
N HIS A 75 -19.74 -10.42 25.44
CA HIS A 75 -20.34 -10.50 24.12
C HIS A 75 -19.87 -9.42 23.14
N ARG A 76 -18.96 -8.54 23.57
CA ARG A 76 -18.50 -7.40 22.75
C ARG A 76 -17.78 -7.88 21.50
N ASN A 77 -18.11 -7.25 20.37
CA ASN A 77 -17.41 -7.43 19.09
C ASN A 77 -17.37 -8.88 18.58
N GLU A 78 -18.34 -9.71 18.96
CA GLU A 78 -18.45 -11.08 18.48
C GLU A 78 -18.80 -11.17 16.99
N LYS A 79 -18.26 -12.20 16.31
CA LYS A 79 -18.65 -12.62 14.95
C LYS A 79 -18.60 -11.51 13.89
N LEU A 80 -17.82 -10.45 14.12
CA LEU A 80 -17.57 -9.43 13.11
C LEU A 80 -16.76 -10.04 11.96
N SER A 81 -17.09 -9.64 10.73
CA SER A 81 -16.42 -10.09 9.53
C SER A 81 -16.37 -8.98 8.49
N VAL A 82 -15.30 -8.92 7.70
CA VAL A 82 -15.24 -8.01 6.55
C VAL A 82 -16.00 -8.64 5.38
N PRO A 83 -17.06 -8.00 4.87
CA PRO A 83 -17.81 -8.54 3.75
C PRO A 83 -16.97 -8.50 2.46
N ALA A 84 -17.12 -9.53 1.63
CA ALA A 84 -16.54 -9.59 0.29
C ALA A 84 -17.57 -10.13 -0.70
N LEU A 85 -17.54 -9.62 -1.93
CA LEU A 85 -18.51 -9.95 -2.97
C LEU A 85 -17.83 -10.79 -4.06
N ARG A 86 -18.51 -11.81 -4.57
CA ARG A 86 -18.02 -12.59 -5.70
C ARG A 86 -17.91 -11.72 -6.95
N PHE A 87 -16.69 -11.53 -7.44
CA PHE A 87 -16.39 -10.73 -8.63
C PHE A 87 -15.19 -11.31 -9.39
N PRO A 88 -15.20 -11.41 -10.73
CA PRO A 88 -16.20 -10.90 -11.67
C PRO A 88 -17.54 -11.66 -11.63
N CYS A 89 -18.60 -11.03 -12.13
CA CYS A 89 -19.93 -11.61 -12.22
C CYS A 89 -20.01 -12.67 -13.33
N TYR A 90 -19.25 -12.49 -14.41
CA TYR A 90 -19.19 -13.46 -15.49
C TYR A 90 -18.51 -14.77 -15.07
N SER A 91 -19.13 -15.87 -15.49
CA SER A 91 -18.62 -17.22 -15.35
C SER A 91 -18.68 -17.94 -16.68
N PHE A 92 -17.76 -18.86 -16.92
CA PHE A 92 -17.77 -19.72 -18.11
C PHE A 92 -17.84 -21.20 -17.73
N CYS A 93 -18.53 -21.98 -18.55
CA CYS A 93 -18.61 -23.43 -18.38
C CYS A 93 -17.39 -24.10 -19.03
N MET A 94 -16.66 -24.92 -18.29
CA MET A 94 -15.50 -25.65 -18.81
C MET A 94 -15.85 -26.61 -19.95
N TYR A 95 -17.09 -27.09 -20.02
CA TYR A 95 -17.56 -28.07 -21.01
C TYR A 95 -18.15 -27.38 -22.24
N CYS A 96 -19.28 -26.67 -22.10
CA CYS A 96 -19.97 -26.06 -23.24
C CYS A 96 -19.50 -24.64 -23.58
N LYS A 97 -18.51 -24.12 -22.85
CA LYS A 97 -17.90 -22.79 -23.05
C LYS A 97 -18.83 -21.59 -22.87
N ARG A 98 -20.08 -21.81 -22.47
CA ARG A 98 -21.09 -20.76 -22.27
C ARG A 98 -20.67 -19.77 -21.20
N LEU A 99 -20.82 -18.48 -21.51
CA LEU A 99 -20.73 -17.37 -20.58
C LEU A 99 -22.08 -17.13 -19.90
N LYS A 100 -22.05 -16.87 -18.60
CA LYS A 100 -23.21 -16.53 -17.77
C LYS A 100 -22.82 -15.42 -16.80
N LYS A 101 -23.52 -14.29 -16.85
CA LYS A 101 -23.44 -13.22 -15.85
C LYS A 101 -24.43 -13.55 -14.74
N VAL A 102 -24.01 -13.43 -13.48
CA VAL A 102 -24.88 -13.51 -12.31
C VAL A 102 -24.73 -12.23 -11.49
N PRO A 103 -25.76 -11.75 -10.78
CA PRO A 103 -25.60 -10.58 -9.91
C PRO A 103 -24.52 -10.78 -8.85
N LEU A 104 -24.02 -9.66 -8.31
CA LEU A 104 -23.11 -9.65 -7.16
C LEU A 104 -23.75 -10.43 -5.99
N SER A 105 -22.99 -11.35 -5.42
CA SER A 105 -23.45 -12.23 -4.32
C SER A 105 -22.28 -12.57 -3.41
N PHE A 106 -22.57 -13.06 -2.20
CA PHE A 106 -21.53 -13.41 -1.25
C PHE A 106 -20.81 -14.72 -1.62
N GLN A 107 -21.53 -15.80 -1.97
CA GLN A 107 -20.89 -17.14 -2.13
C GLN A 107 -21.61 -18.12 -3.10
N ASP A 108 -22.55 -17.68 -3.94
CA ASP A 108 -23.33 -18.63 -4.73
C ASP A 108 -22.48 -19.32 -5.82
N ALA A 109 -22.41 -20.65 -5.73
CA ALA A 109 -21.75 -21.47 -6.74
C ALA A 109 -22.56 -21.41 -8.06
N VAL A 110 -22.04 -20.69 -9.04
CA VAL A 110 -22.66 -20.57 -10.36
C VAL A 110 -22.59 -21.91 -11.08
N ARG A 111 -23.74 -22.41 -11.53
CA ARG A 111 -23.86 -23.67 -12.27
C ARG A 111 -24.36 -23.45 -13.69
N CYS A 112 -23.86 -24.29 -14.59
CA CYS A 112 -24.30 -24.32 -15.97
C CYS A 112 -25.72 -24.90 -16.06
N ASP A 113 -26.59 -24.23 -16.80
CA ASP A 113 -27.99 -24.60 -17.05
C ASP A 113 -28.21 -25.07 -18.50
N GLU A 114 -27.15 -25.23 -19.29
CA GLU A 114 -27.27 -25.75 -20.66
C GLU A 114 -27.74 -27.22 -20.62
N PRO A 115 -28.80 -27.61 -21.37
CA PRO A 115 -29.33 -28.96 -21.36
C PRO A 115 -28.27 -30.05 -21.64
N THR A 116 -27.31 -29.76 -22.52
CA THR A 116 -26.20 -30.68 -22.84
C THR A 116 -25.25 -30.93 -21.67
N CYS A 117 -25.16 -30.00 -20.71
CA CYS A 117 -24.31 -30.11 -19.53
C CYS A 117 -25.07 -30.64 -18.31
N VAL A 118 -26.36 -30.31 -18.18
CA VAL A 118 -27.22 -30.83 -17.12
C VAL A 118 -27.54 -32.30 -17.38
N GLY A 119 -27.91 -32.66 -18.61
CA GLY A 119 -28.26 -34.02 -19.00
C GLY A 119 -29.34 -34.60 -18.09
N LYS A 120 -29.07 -35.78 -17.50
CA LYS A 120 -29.93 -36.45 -16.50
C LYS A 120 -29.61 -36.06 -15.04
N ARG A 121 -28.66 -35.15 -14.81
CA ARG A 121 -28.25 -34.75 -13.44
C ARG A 121 -29.25 -33.72 -12.91
N ARG A 122 -29.43 -33.67 -11.59
CA ARG A 122 -30.26 -32.65 -10.92
C ARG A 122 -29.71 -31.23 -11.12
N PHE A 123 -28.38 -31.09 -11.21
CA PHE A 123 -27.70 -29.81 -11.41
C PHE A 123 -26.55 -29.94 -12.40
N GLY A 124 -26.32 -28.90 -13.21
CA GLY A 124 -25.15 -28.85 -14.09
C GLY A 124 -23.82 -28.61 -13.34
N PRO A 125 -22.69 -28.68 -14.07
CA PRO A 125 -21.36 -28.48 -13.51
C PRO A 125 -21.17 -27.05 -12.96
N LYS A 126 -20.32 -26.92 -11.92
CA LYS A 126 -19.85 -25.62 -11.40
C LYS A 126 -19.11 -24.89 -12.54
N MET A 127 -19.42 -23.61 -12.70
CA MET A 127 -18.77 -22.72 -13.66
C MET A 127 -17.62 -21.98 -12.98
N SER A 128 -16.57 -21.70 -13.73
CA SER A 128 -15.43 -20.92 -13.26
C SER A 128 -15.64 -19.45 -13.60
N GLN A 129 -15.21 -18.52 -12.73
CA GLN A 129 -15.23 -17.10 -13.08
C GLN A 129 -14.29 -16.83 -14.25
N VAL A 130 -14.68 -15.88 -15.09
CA VAL A 130 -13.79 -15.42 -16.17
C VAL A 130 -12.56 -14.74 -15.58
N PRO A 131 -11.39 -14.84 -16.23
CA PRO A 131 -10.17 -14.18 -15.76
C PRO A 131 -10.10 -12.70 -16.19
N PHE A 132 -11.14 -12.13 -16.80
CA PHE A 132 -11.11 -10.81 -17.42
C PHE A 132 -11.98 -9.80 -16.67
N VAL A 133 -11.44 -8.59 -16.51
CA VAL A 133 -12.11 -7.41 -15.95
C VAL A 133 -11.82 -6.19 -16.83
N ALA A 134 -12.58 -5.13 -16.64
CA ALA A 134 -12.33 -3.81 -17.23
C ALA A 134 -11.96 -2.82 -16.10
N ILE A 135 -10.92 -2.02 -16.29
CA ILE A 135 -10.41 -1.06 -15.28
C ILE A 135 -10.15 0.31 -15.92
N CYS A 136 -10.18 1.38 -15.12
CA CYS A 136 -9.78 2.72 -15.56
C CYS A 136 -8.83 3.41 -14.57
N GLY A 137 -8.16 4.48 -15.00
CA GLY A 137 -7.21 5.24 -14.17
C GLY A 137 -7.82 5.88 -12.91
N LYS A 138 -9.13 6.17 -12.88
CA LYS A 138 -9.84 6.69 -11.69
C LYS A 138 -10.17 5.61 -10.64
N GLY A 139 -9.68 4.37 -10.78
CA GLY A 139 -9.86 3.30 -9.79
C GLY A 139 -11.09 2.40 -9.98
N HIS A 140 -11.97 2.69 -10.94
CA HIS A 140 -13.15 1.85 -11.23
C HIS A 140 -12.76 0.46 -11.77
N ILE A 141 -13.62 -0.52 -11.50
CA ILE A 141 -13.52 -1.88 -12.03
C ILE A 141 -14.91 -2.38 -12.42
N ASP A 142 -15.01 -3.02 -13.58
CA ASP A 142 -16.24 -3.61 -14.09
C ASP A 142 -15.97 -5.00 -14.67
N ASP A 143 -17.03 -5.78 -14.87
CA ASP A 143 -16.97 -6.96 -15.71
C ASP A 143 -16.49 -6.56 -17.12
N PHE A 144 -15.67 -7.42 -17.74
CA PHE A 144 -15.31 -7.19 -19.14
C PHE A 144 -16.57 -7.19 -20.03
N PRO A 145 -16.75 -6.18 -20.91
CA PRO A 145 -17.99 -5.99 -21.67
C PRO A 145 -18.07 -6.99 -22.85
N PHE A 146 -18.27 -8.27 -22.56
CA PHE A 146 -18.21 -9.36 -23.54
C PHE A 146 -19.23 -9.20 -24.67
N ARG A 147 -20.43 -8.70 -24.36
CA ARG A 147 -21.51 -8.59 -25.34
C ARG A 147 -21.25 -7.43 -26.28
N GLU A 148 -20.82 -6.30 -25.74
CA GLU A 148 -20.48 -5.08 -26.45
C GLU A 148 -19.25 -5.34 -27.33
N TRP A 149 -18.24 -6.01 -26.77
CA TRP A 149 -17.01 -6.40 -27.46
C TRP A 149 -17.29 -7.25 -28.71
N VAL A 150 -18.02 -8.36 -28.56
CA VAL A 150 -18.23 -9.31 -29.67
C VAL A 150 -19.09 -8.73 -30.79
N HIS A 151 -20.01 -7.80 -30.46
CA HIS A 151 -20.91 -7.18 -31.44
C HIS A 151 -20.38 -5.86 -32.01
N ARG A 152 -19.24 -5.36 -31.51
CA ARG A 152 -18.66 -4.08 -31.94
C ARG A 152 -19.61 -2.89 -31.76
N SER A 153 -20.36 -2.87 -30.67
CA SER A 153 -21.38 -1.85 -30.38
C SER A 153 -21.47 -1.62 -28.89
N LYS A 154 -21.71 -0.36 -28.48
CA LYS A 154 -22.00 0.00 -27.08
C LYS A 154 -23.36 -0.53 -26.63
N ASP A 155 -24.33 -0.54 -27.54
CA ASP A 155 -25.72 -0.96 -27.30
C ASP A 155 -26.11 -2.12 -28.23
N PRO A 156 -25.60 -3.33 -28.00
CA PRO A 156 -25.90 -4.48 -28.84
C PRO A 156 -27.34 -4.97 -28.63
N SER A 157 -28.16 -4.96 -29.69
CA SER A 157 -29.54 -5.50 -29.65
C SER A 157 -29.61 -7.03 -29.55
N CYS A 158 -28.52 -7.75 -29.85
CA CYS A 158 -28.50 -9.20 -29.83
C CYS A 158 -28.35 -9.74 -28.40
N THR A 159 -29.36 -10.48 -27.94
CA THR A 159 -29.39 -11.17 -26.62
C THR A 159 -28.91 -12.63 -26.68
N GLY A 160 -28.30 -13.03 -27.79
CA GLY A 160 -27.83 -14.40 -28.03
C GLY A 160 -26.87 -14.93 -26.96
N VAL A 161 -26.72 -16.26 -26.94
CA VAL A 161 -25.85 -16.98 -26.00
C VAL A 161 -24.39 -16.78 -26.40
N LEU A 162 -23.59 -16.25 -25.48
CA LEU A 162 -22.15 -16.05 -25.66
C LEU A 162 -21.37 -17.28 -25.17
N ARG A 163 -20.29 -17.63 -25.89
CA ARG A 163 -19.35 -18.68 -25.53
C ARG A 163 -17.91 -18.19 -25.67
N LEU A 164 -17.04 -18.59 -24.75
CA LEU A 164 -15.60 -18.29 -24.75
C LEU A 164 -14.80 -19.53 -25.16
N PHE A 165 -14.30 -19.56 -26.38
CA PHE A 165 -13.51 -20.65 -26.93
C PHE A 165 -12.01 -20.34 -26.88
N SER A 166 -11.20 -21.38 -26.71
CA SER A 166 -9.76 -21.34 -26.92
C SER A 166 -9.45 -22.01 -28.26
N THR A 167 -8.83 -21.29 -29.18
CA THR A 167 -8.46 -21.78 -30.52
C THR A 167 -7.03 -22.31 -30.61
N GLY A 168 -6.31 -22.39 -29.48
CA GLY A 168 -4.88 -22.68 -29.43
C GLY A 168 -4.03 -21.40 -29.49
N GLY A 169 -2.76 -21.49 -29.04
CA GLY A 169 -1.88 -20.35 -28.80
C GLY A 169 -1.84 -19.93 -27.32
N GLY A 170 -0.69 -19.43 -26.86
CA GLY A 170 -0.49 -19.03 -25.46
C GLY A 170 -1.03 -17.64 -25.10
N GLY A 171 -1.37 -16.82 -26.10
CA GLY A 171 -1.82 -15.44 -25.91
C GLY A 171 -3.33 -15.22 -26.02
N LEU A 172 -3.73 -13.96 -25.91
CA LEU A 172 -5.14 -13.52 -25.93
C LEU A 172 -5.78 -13.60 -27.33
N GLU A 173 -4.97 -13.66 -28.38
CA GLU A 173 -5.40 -13.93 -29.76
C GLU A 173 -6.11 -15.28 -29.90
N GLY A 174 -5.72 -16.27 -29.07
CA GLY A 174 -6.35 -17.59 -29.02
C GLY A 174 -7.66 -17.64 -28.23
N GLN A 175 -8.03 -16.57 -27.51
CA GLN A 175 -9.28 -16.50 -26.75
C GLN A 175 -10.35 -15.77 -27.57
N VAL A 176 -11.39 -16.50 -27.97
CA VAL A 176 -12.41 -15.99 -28.91
C VAL A 176 -13.80 -16.06 -28.29
N VAL A 177 -14.46 -14.91 -28.23
CA VAL A 177 -15.85 -14.79 -27.79
C VAL A 177 -16.74 -14.96 -29.02
N ARG A 178 -17.75 -15.84 -28.92
CA ARG A 178 -18.67 -16.14 -30.02
C ARG A 178 -20.13 -16.08 -29.57
N CYS A 179 -20.98 -15.45 -30.38
CA CYS A 179 -22.43 -15.34 -30.16
C CYS A 179 -23.18 -16.33 -31.06
N GLY A 180 -24.06 -17.15 -30.49
CA GLY A 180 -24.92 -18.07 -31.26
C GLY A 180 -24.20 -19.32 -31.77
N TYR A 181 -23.20 -19.81 -31.05
CA TYR A 181 -22.53 -21.09 -31.34
C TYR A 181 -22.94 -22.12 -30.28
N ASP A 182 -22.90 -23.41 -30.58
CA ASP A 182 -23.19 -24.49 -29.63
C ASP A 182 -21.92 -25.03 -28.93
N ALA A 183 -22.07 -26.10 -28.13
CA ALA A 183 -20.94 -26.70 -27.39
C ALA A 183 -19.88 -27.35 -28.30
N LYS A 184 -20.25 -27.72 -29.54
CA LYS A 184 -19.35 -28.28 -30.56
C LYS A 184 -18.77 -27.19 -31.46
N ASN A 185 -18.94 -25.92 -31.07
CA ASN A 185 -18.49 -24.76 -31.83
C ASN A 185 -19.15 -24.64 -33.22
N GLN A 186 -20.38 -25.15 -33.37
CA GLN A 186 -21.18 -25.03 -34.59
C GLN A 186 -22.15 -23.85 -34.47
N ARG A 187 -22.32 -23.07 -35.55
CA ARG A 187 -23.24 -21.94 -35.58
C ARG A 187 -24.68 -22.44 -35.45
N ASN A 188 -25.45 -21.79 -34.59
CA ASN A 188 -26.86 -22.05 -34.36
C ASN A 188 -27.60 -20.70 -34.33
N GLU A 189 -28.27 -20.39 -35.43
CA GLU A 189 -28.97 -19.12 -35.65
C GLU A 189 -30.08 -18.88 -34.62
N ARG A 190 -30.67 -19.94 -34.04
CA ARG A 190 -31.65 -19.81 -32.94
C ARG A 190 -31.03 -19.33 -31.63
N LYS A 191 -29.70 -19.42 -31.49
CA LYS A 191 -28.98 -19.04 -30.27
C LYS A 191 -28.28 -17.69 -30.37
N GLY A 192 -28.26 -17.02 -31.53
CA GLY A 192 -27.63 -15.71 -31.70
C GLY A 192 -27.22 -15.41 -33.14
N CYS A 193 -26.56 -14.25 -33.34
CA CYS A 193 -26.28 -13.69 -34.66
C CYS A 193 -25.08 -14.32 -35.38
N GLY A 194 -24.22 -15.09 -34.71
CA GLY A 194 -23.00 -15.66 -35.29
C GLY A 194 -21.75 -14.79 -35.16
N ALA A 195 -21.83 -13.63 -34.50
CA ALA A 195 -20.68 -12.75 -34.27
C ALA A 195 -19.55 -13.46 -33.52
N SER A 196 -18.31 -13.15 -33.87
CA SER A 196 -17.11 -13.77 -33.31
C SER A 196 -15.97 -12.75 -33.25
N ARG A 197 -15.27 -12.67 -32.11
CA ARG A 197 -14.17 -11.73 -31.92
C ARG A 197 -13.12 -12.27 -30.95
N SER A 198 -11.83 -12.14 -31.29
CA SER A 198 -10.72 -12.47 -30.37
C SER A 198 -10.61 -11.42 -29.26
N LEU A 199 -9.93 -11.78 -28.17
CA LEU A 199 -9.57 -10.88 -27.06
C LEU A 199 -8.18 -10.27 -27.25
N GLN A 200 -7.63 -10.32 -28.45
CA GLN A 200 -6.31 -9.75 -28.77
C GLN A 200 -6.28 -8.26 -28.45
N GLY A 201 -5.21 -7.80 -27.79
CA GLY A 201 -4.96 -6.39 -27.53
C GLY A 201 -5.81 -5.75 -26.43
N ILE A 202 -6.78 -6.45 -25.83
CA ILE A 202 -7.69 -5.83 -24.83
C ILE A 202 -6.94 -5.26 -23.62
N THR A 203 -5.75 -5.79 -23.33
CA THR A 203 -4.88 -5.36 -22.22
C THR A 203 -3.90 -4.25 -22.60
N THR A 204 -3.93 -3.76 -23.84
CA THR A 204 -3.04 -2.70 -24.29
C THR A 204 -3.58 -1.34 -23.85
N GLY A 205 -2.88 -0.70 -22.91
CA GLY A 205 -3.04 0.71 -22.54
C GLY A 205 -1.90 1.58 -23.09
N GLY A 206 -1.82 2.84 -22.66
CA GLY A 206 -0.71 3.71 -23.09
C GLY A 206 -0.78 4.14 -24.55
N MET A 207 -1.96 4.06 -25.15
CA MET A 207 -2.16 4.57 -26.50
C MET A 207 -2.49 6.06 -26.42
N LYS A 208 -2.20 6.79 -27.49
CA LYS A 208 -2.77 8.11 -27.72
C LYS A 208 -3.91 8.01 -28.72
N ASP A 209 -4.93 8.84 -28.58
CA ASP A 209 -5.95 9.01 -29.60
C ASP A 209 -5.51 10.01 -30.69
N GLU A 210 -6.43 10.35 -31.60
CA GLU A 210 -6.15 11.27 -32.72
C GLU A 210 -5.91 12.72 -32.25
N SER A 211 -6.40 13.10 -31.06
CA SER A 211 -6.13 14.37 -30.39
C SER A 211 -4.82 14.38 -29.59
N GLY A 212 -4.17 13.23 -29.43
CA GLY A 212 -2.98 13.09 -28.58
C GLY A 212 -3.30 12.88 -27.10
N GLU A 213 -4.58 12.64 -26.75
CA GLU A 213 -5.00 12.32 -25.39
C GLU A 213 -4.79 10.84 -25.06
N ASP A 214 -4.68 10.53 -23.77
CA ASP A 214 -4.49 9.16 -23.31
C ASP A 214 -5.69 8.28 -23.63
N SER A 215 -5.41 7.07 -24.10
CA SER A 215 -6.42 6.13 -24.57
C SER A 215 -5.94 4.68 -24.43
N THR A 216 -6.83 3.75 -24.76
CA THR A 216 -6.57 2.31 -24.69
C THR A 216 -7.08 1.61 -25.94
N PHE A 217 -6.59 0.40 -26.17
CA PHE A 217 -7.07 -0.42 -27.27
C PHE A 217 -8.55 -0.74 -27.13
N LEU A 218 -9.01 -1.08 -25.92
CA LEU A 218 -10.41 -1.42 -25.67
C LEU A 218 -11.32 -0.21 -25.94
N THR A 219 -10.95 0.99 -25.48
CA THR A 219 -11.70 2.22 -25.71
C THR A 219 -11.84 2.54 -27.19
N GLN A 220 -10.74 2.47 -27.95
CA GLN A 220 -10.76 2.83 -29.37
C GLN A 220 -11.37 1.75 -30.27
N GLN A 221 -11.23 0.47 -29.91
CA GLN A 221 -11.56 -0.64 -30.81
C GLN A 221 -12.90 -1.30 -30.50
N LEU A 222 -13.52 -1.08 -29.34
CA LEU A 222 -14.78 -1.75 -29.01
C LEU A 222 -15.86 -1.45 -30.04
N ALA A 223 -16.29 -0.20 -30.17
CA ALA A 223 -17.28 0.25 -31.16
C ALA A 223 -16.65 0.95 -32.38
N GLY A 224 -15.40 1.42 -32.24
CA GLY A 224 -14.64 2.12 -33.27
C GLY A 224 -14.14 3.48 -32.77
N ARG A 225 -13.16 4.05 -33.46
CA ARG A 225 -12.49 5.30 -33.03
C ARG A 225 -13.41 6.51 -32.99
N SER A 226 -14.39 6.56 -33.89
CA SER A 226 -15.40 7.62 -33.94
C SER A 226 -16.42 7.55 -32.80
N ASP A 227 -16.47 6.44 -32.06
CA ASP A 227 -17.41 6.23 -30.96
C ASP A 227 -16.72 5.48 -29.79
N PRO A 228 -15.80 6.15 -29.06
CA PRO A 228 -14.94 5.50 -28.07
C PRO A 228 -15.74 4.95 -26.89
N TYR A 229 -15.43 3.73 -26.44
CA TYR A 229 -16.05 3.12 -25.27
C TYR A 229 -15.30 3.53 -23.99
N LEU A 230 -15.96 4.31 -23.14
CA LEU A 230 -15.39 4.86 -21.91
C LEU A 230 -15.86 4.07 -20.69
N CYS A 231 -15.24 4.34 -19.55
CA CYS A 231 -15.59 3.71 -18.28
C CYS A 231 -17.04 3.99 -17.87
N THR A 232 -17.73 2.96 -17.36
CA THR A 232 -19.11 3.03 -16.84
C THR A 232 -19.21 3.67 -15.45
N GLY A 233 -18.09 3.93 -14.79
CA GLY A 233 -18.05 4.40 -13.40
C GLY A 233 -18.41 3.32 -12.38
N ALA A 234 -18.42 2.04 -12.77
CA ALA A 234 -18.81 0.94 -11.89
C ALA A 234 -17.90 0.82 -10.64
N ARG A 235 -18.54 0.66 -9.49
CA ARG A 235 -17.92 0.43 -8.18
C ARG A 235 -18.55 -0.81 -7.53
N PRO A 236 -18.26 -2.02 -8.03
CA PRO A 236 -18.92 -3.26 -7.55
C PRO A 236 -18.67 -3.53 -6.07
N TRP A 237 -17.53 -3.10 -5.51
CA TRP A 237 -17.24 -3.21 -4.07
C TRP A 237 -18.10 -2.29 -3.19
N LEU A 238 -18.70 -1.26 -3.80
CA LEU A 238 -19.70 -0.38 -3.23
C LEU A 238 -21.11 -0.71 -3.74
N HIS A 239 -21.31 -1.82 -4.46
CA HIS A 239 -22.59 -2.20 -5.05
C HIS A 239 -23.24 -1.08 -5.88
N GLU A 240 -22.44 -0.44 -6.73
CA GLU A 240 -22.88 0.54 -7.73
C GLU A 240 -22.45 0.04 -9.10
N GLU A 241 -23.41 -0.23 -9.97
CA GLU A 241 -23.18 -0.81 -11.29
C GLU A 241 -22.76 0.25 -12.32
N ASP A 242 -23.04 1.52 -12.05
CA ASP A 242 -22.76 2.68 -12.89
C ASP A 242 -22.42 3.93 -12.06
N GLY A 243 -21.80 4.91 -12.71
CA GLY A 243 -21.43 6.17 -12.10
C GLY A 243 -20.80 7.15 -13.11
N PRO A 244 -20.54 8.40 -12.71
CA PRO A 244 -19.90 9.38 -13.57
C PRO A 244 -18.44 9.01 -13.82
N CYS A 245 -18.10 8.69 -15.07
CA CYS A 245 -16.71 8.53 -15.50
C CYS A 245 -16.58 8.77 -17.00
N ASP A 246 -15.45 9.36 -17.38
CA ASP A 246 -15.08 9.74 -18.75
C ASP A 246 -13.74 9.12 -19.16
N GLN A 247 -13.17 8.26 -18.31
CA GLN A 247 -11.82 7.76 -18.52
C GLN A 247 -11.77 6.62 -19.53
N PRO A 248 -10.67 6.50 -20.28
CA PRO A 248 -10.37 5.31 -21.05
C PRO A 248 -10.40 4.06 -20.17
N VAL A 249 -10.93 2.97 -20.72
CA VAL A 249 -11.07 1.69 -20.03
C VAL A 249 -10.16 0.65 -20.67
N GLN A 250 -9.44 -0.12 -19.86
CA GLN A 250 -8.52 -1.16 -20.31
C GLN A 250 -9.02 -2.52 -19.82
N GLY A 251 -8.94 -3.55 -20.67
CA GLY A 251 -9.12 -4.91 -20.20
C GLY A 251 -7.93 -5.33 -19.34
N ALA A 252 -8.15 -6.12 -18.30
CA ALA A 252 -7.06 -6.68 -17.49
C ALA A 252 -7.37 -8.12 -17.10
N LEU A 253 -6.31 -8.88 -16.84
CA LEU A 253 -6.45 -10.17 -16.17
C LEU A 253 -6.69 -9.90 -14.68
N ARG A 254 -7.70 -10.52 -14.08
CA ARG A 254 -8.10 -10.30 -12.68
C ARG A 254 -7.00 -10.56 -11.63
N ALA A 255 -5.94 -11.27 -12.01
CA ALA A 255 -4.78 -11.59 -11.17
C ALA A 255 -3.53 -10.78 -11.53
N SER A 256 -3.65 -9.81 -12.44
CA SER A 256 -2.57 -8.92 -12.83
C SER A 256 -2.32 -7.85 -11.75
N GLY A 257 -1.05 -7.50 -11.51
CA GLY A 257 -0.67 -6.48 -10.51
C GLY A 257 -1.28 -5.11 -10.79
N ASN A 258 -1.48 -4.76 -12.07
CA ASN A 258 -2.10 -3.50 -12.46
C ASN A 258 -3.60 -3.39 -12.16
N VAL A 259 -4.22 -4.43 -11.61
CA VAL A 259 -5.62 -4.36 -11.19
C VAL A 259 -5.77 -3.58 -9.90
N TYR A 260 -4.78 -3.52 -9.00
CA TYR A 260 -4.96 -2.84 -7.71
C TYR A 260 -3.63 -2.34 -7.14
N PHE A 261 -3.50 -1.02 -7.00
CA PHE A 261 -2.37 -0.35 -6.33
C PHE A 261 -2.89 0.37 -5.08
N PRO A 262 -2.64 -0.14 -3.86
CA PRO A 262 -3.09 0.51 -2.64
C PRO A 262 -2.26 1.77 -2.35
N TYR A 263 -2.92 2.90 -2.04
CA TYR A 263 -2.25 4.06 -1.44
C TYR A 263 -2.26 3.91 0.07
N VAL A 264 -1.12 3.51 0.61
CA VAL A 264 -0.90 3.37 2.04
C VAL A 264 0.00 4.50 2.52
N GLU A 265 -0.48 5.29 3.47
CA GLU A 265 0.34 6.25 4.19
C GLU A 265 0.83 5.63 5.50
N SER A 266 2.08 5.90 5.86
CA SER A 266 2.70 5.38 7.08
C SER A 266 3.33 6.48 7.93
N SER A 267 3.19 6.32 9.25
CA SER A 267 3.76 7.21 10.26
C SER A 267 4.48 6.37 11.31
N ILE A 268 5.72 6.72 11.64
CA ILE A 268 6.28 6.30 12.92
C ILE A 268 5.61 7.16 13.99
N PHE A 269 5.01 6.51 14.98
CA PHE A 269 4.29 7.20 16.03
C PHE A 269 5.25 8.06 16.87
N LEU A 270 4.93 9.34 16.99
CA LEU A 270 5.67 10.29 17.82
C LEU A 270 4.79 10.68 19.02
N PRO A 271 5.23 10.44 20.27
CA PRO A 271 4.51 10.92 21.43
C PRO A 271 4.52 12.46 21.43
N GLN A 272 3.40 13.09 21.81
CA GLN A 272 3.32 14.57 21.89
C GLN A 272 4.34 15.14 22.88
N LYS A 273 4.56 14.41 23.98
CA LYS A 273 5.60 14.67 24.95
C LYS A 273 6.19 13.33 25.39
N VAL A 274 7.47 13.11 25.10
CA VAL A 274 8.19 11.86 25.37
C VAL A 274 8.13 11.53 26.86
N GLY A 275 7.67 10.32 27.19
CA GLY A 275 7.63 9.82 28.56
C GLY A 275 6.62 10.52 29.48
N ALA A 276 5.76 11.39 28.94
CA ALA A 276 4.77 12.11 29.73
C ALA A 276 3.53 11.29 30.10
N VAL A 277 3.33 10.14 29.43
CA VAL A 277 2.19 9.26 29.67
C VAL A 277 2.67 7.81 29.59
N SER A 278 2.55 7.07 30.70
CA SER A 278 2.85 5.64 30.72
C SER A 278 1.88 4.83 29.85
N GLY A 279 2.34 3.71 29.31
CA GLY A 279 1.52 2.78 28.55
C GLY A 279 0.33 2.25 29.35
N ALA A 280 0.54 2.01 30.66
CA ALA A 280 -0.52 1.61 31.58
C ALA A 280 -1.65 2.65 31.65
N LEU A 281 -1.30 3.94 31.74
CA LEU A 281 -2.30 5.01 31.76
C LEU A 281 -2.99 5.16 30.40
N ARG A 282 -2.27 5.04 29.28
CA ARG A 282 -2.85 5.05 27.93
C ARG A 282 -3.89 3.94 27.76
N ASP A 283 -3.62 2.74 28.26
CA ASP A 283 -4.55 1.61 28.18
C ASP A 283 -5.75 1.79 29.13
N LEU A 284 -5.52 2.36 30.31
CA LEU A 284 -6.58 2.67 31.26
C LEU A 284 -7.57 3.70 30.71
N MET A 285 -7.06 4.72 29.99
CA MET A 285 -7.89 5.74 29.30
C MET A 285 -8.73 5.18 28.15
N LYS A 286 -8.43 3.98 27.64
CA LYS A 286 -9.17 3.31 26.56
C LYS A 286 -10.23 2.34 27.06
N ARG A 287 -10.30 2.07 28.36
CA ARG A 287 -11.29 1.13 28.89
C ARG A 287 -12.71 1.62 28.62
N ALA A 288 -13.59 0.67 28.34
CA ALA A 288 -14.99 0.93 27.99
C ALA A 288 -15.78 1.68 29.08
N ASP A 289 -15.39 1.54 30.35
CA ASP A 289 -16.00 2.26 31.49
C ASP A 289 -15.46 3.68 31.69
N VAL A 290 -14.32 4.02 31.08
CA VAL A 290 -13.66 5.34 31.22
C VAL A 290 -13.86 6.20 29.98
N GLU A 291 -13.76 5.61 28.79
CA GLU A 291 -13.75 6.30 27.50
C GLU A 291 -14.96 7.23 27.30
N PRO A 292 -16.22 6.81 27.58
CA PRO A 292 -17.38 7.66 27.37
C PRO A 292 -17.34 8.92 28.23
N THR A 293 -16.85 8.79 29.47
CA THR A 293 -16.73 9.89 30.41
C THR A 293 -15.64 10.88 29.98
N MET A 294 -14.51 10.39 29.47
CA MET A 294 -13.45 11.23 28.91
C MET A 294 -13.92 11.97 27.66
N THR A 295 -14.61 11.28 26.75
CA THR A 295 -15.17 11.87 25.53
C THR A 295 -16.21 12.94 25.86
N PHE A 296 -17.05 12.70 26.86
CA PHE A 296 -18.01 13.70 27.35
C PHE A 296 -17.30 14.93 27.94
N LEU A 297 -16.28 14.73 28.78
CA LEU A 297 -15.50 15.83 29.34
C LEU A 297 -14.83 16.66 28.24
N PHE A 298 -14.24 16.02 27.24
CA PHE A 298 -13.65 16.70 26.09
C PHE A 298 -14.71 17.47 25.28
N THR A 299 -15.89 16.91 25.06
CA THR A 299 -16.98 17.61 24.36
C THR A 299 -17.42 18.87 25.10
N MET A 300 -17.41 18.84 26.43
CA MET A 300 -17.86 19.95 27.27
C MET A 300 -16.79 21.03 27.51
N ARG A 301 -15.51 20.64 27.63
CA ARG A 301 -14.41 21.52 28.07
C ARG A 301 -13.29 21.68 27.05
N GLY A 302 -13.20 20.78 26.07
CA GLY A 302 -12.14 20.78 25.06
C GLY A 302 -10.76 20.84 25.69
N LYS A 303 -9.94 21.78 25.22
CA LYS A 303 -8.59 22.05 25.71
C LYS A 303 -8.53 22.66 27.12
N ASP A 304 -9.64 23.20 27.62
CA ASP A 304 -9.71 23.89 28.91
C ASP A 304 -10.07 22.94 30.07
N ALA A 305 -10.13 21.62 29.81
CA ALA A 305 -10.35 20.62 30.84
C ALA A 305 -9.24 20.66 31.90
N THR A 306 -9.64 20.74 33.17
CA THR A 306 -8.70 20.78 34.30
C THR A 306 -8.45 19.38 34.85
N VAL A 307 -7.30 19.18 35.50
CA VAL A 307 -6.98 17.88 36.13
C VAL A 307 -7.99 17.47 37.21
N ALA A 308 -8.57 18.44 37.93
CA ALA A 308 -9.60 18.17 38.93
C ALA A 308 -10.88 17.58 38.31
N GLU A 309 -11.26 18.05 37.11
CA GLU A 309 -12.40 17.52 36.37
C GLU A 309 -12.11 16.15 35.79
N ILE A 310 -10.88 15.91 35.30
CA ILE A 310 -10.42 14.60 34.85
C ILE A 310 -10.49 13.62 36.02
N ARG A 311 -9.93 13.97 37.19
CA ARG A 311 -10.02 13.13 38.40
C ARG A 311 -11.46 12.87 38.81
N GLN A 312 -12.32 13.88 38.76
CA GLN A 312 -13.75 13.71 39.07
C GLN A 312 -14.42 12.73 38.11
N ALA A 313 -14.12 12.83 36.83
CA ALA A 313 -14.64 11.95 35.78
C ALA A 313 -14.12 10.49 35.93
N THR A 314 -12.91 10.28 36.43
CA THR A 314 -12.35 8.94 36.64
C THR A 314 -12.69 8.31 38.00
N ARG A 315 -13.41 9.01 38.91
CA ARG A 315 -13.79 8.48 40.24
C ARG A 315 -14.58 7.16 40.19
N GLY A 316 -15.34 6.91 39.13
CA GLY A 316 -16.11 5.66 38.96
C GLY A 316 -15.23 4.43 38.76
N ALA A 317 -14.02 4.59 38.20
CA ALA A 317 -12.99 3.54 38.07
C ALA A 317 -11.97 3.59 39.23
N GLY A 318 -12.38 4.19 40.35
CA GLY A 318 -11.59 4.91 41.36
C GLY A 318 -10.75 4.10 42.35
N GLU A 319 -9.81 3.31 41.85
CA GLU A 319 -8.58 2.94 42.58
C GLU A 319 -7.36 2.89 41.63
N LEU A 320 -7.61 2.63 40.34
CA LEU A 320 -6.55 2.46 39.32
C LEU A 320 -5.96 3.78 38.83
N PHE A 321 -6.70 4.88 38.92
CA PHE A 321 -6.23 6.22 38.50
C PHE A 321 -5.50 6.98 39.62
N ASP A 322 -5.65 6.57 40.88
CA ASP A 322 -5.10 7.28 42.02
C ASP A 322 -3.57 7.14 42.14
N GLN A 323 -3.00 6.11 41.51
CA GLN A 323 -1.56 5.89 41.46
C GLN A 323 -0.81 6.83 40.49
N PHE A 324 -1.52 7.55 39.61
CA PHE A 324 -0.91 8.43 38.62
C PHE A 324 -0.93 9.89 39.07
N PRO A 325 0.16 10.64 38.86
CA PRO A 325 0.24 12.04 39.24
C PRO A 325 -0.59 12.93 38.30
N ASP A 326 -0.94 14.12 38.79
CA ASP A 326 -1.86 15.05 38.12
C ASP A 326 -1.36 15.53 36.75
N ASP A 327 -0.06 15.73 36.61
CA ASP A 327 0.59 16.11 35.36
C ASP A 327 0.53 15.00 34.31
N GLU A 328 0.71 13.73 34.72
CA GLU A 328 0.55 12.56 33.84
C GLU A 328 -0.91 12.37 33.41
N LEU A 329 -1.89 12.61 34.30
CA LEU A 329 -3.32 12.55 33.96
C LEU A 329 -3.73 13.62 32.94
N LEU A 330 -3.25 14.86 33.12
CA LEU A 330 -3.49 15.94 32.18
C LEU A 330 -2.81 15.66 30.83
N ALA A 331 -1.57 15.18 30.86
CA ALA A 331 -0.84 14.77 29.66
C ALA A 331 -1.54 13.61 28.94
N ALA A 332 -2.10 12.64 29.68
CA ALA A 332 -2.86 11.52 29.10
C ALA A 332 -4.13 11.99 28.41
N PHE A 333 -4.85 12.95 29.00
CA PHE A 333 -6.02 13.56 28.38
C PHE A 333 -5.64 14.34 27.12
N GLN A 334 -4.56 15.13 27.17
CA GLN A 334 -4.05 15.88 26.03
C GLN A 334 -3.59 14.96 24.89
N ASP A 335 -2.80 13.93 25.21
CA ASP A 335 -2.33 12.89 24.28
C ASP A 335 -3.51 12.15 23.64
N ARG A 336 -4.54 11.81 24.43
CA ARG A 336 -5.75 11.11 23.97
C ARG A 336 -6.58 11.89 22.96
N PHE A 337 -6.61 13.22 23.07
CA PHE A 337 -7.46 14.11 22.28
C PHE A 337 -6.68 15.05 21.35
N GLY A 338 -5.35 14.90 21.22
CA GLY A 338 -4.56 15.74 20.32
C GLY A 338 -4.33 17.18 20.81
N ILE A 339 -4.60 17.48 22.09
CA ILE A 339 -4.61 18.85 22.62
C ILE A 339 -3.18 19.34 22.86
N GLY A 340 -2.85 20.52 22.32
CA GLY A 340 -1.50 21.11 22.45
C GLY A 340 -0.62 20.90 21.22
N SER A 341 -1.15 20.29 20.16
CA SER A 341 -0.55 20.31 18.83
C SER A 341 -0.53 21.74 18.29
N THR A 342 0.65 22.29 18.02
CA THR A 342 0.81 23.44 17.13
C THR A 342 0.53 22.98 15.71
N GLY A 343 -0.75 22.82 15.37
CA GLY A 343 -1.18 22.85 13.98
C GLY A 343 -0.97 24.27 13.49
N GLU A 344 0.09 24.51 12.74
CA GLU A 344 0.04 25.61 11.78
C GLU A 344 -1.10 25.25 10.82
N ASP A 345 -2.22 25.97 10.93
CA ASP A 345 -3.24 26.05 9.89
C ASP A 345 -2.58 26.70 8.66
N GLY A 346 -1.79 25.90 7.95
CA GLY A 346 -1.16 26.24 6.69
C GLY A 346 -2.14 25.98 5.56
N ASP A 347 -2.49 27.06 4.86
CA ASP A 347 -3.26 27.06 3.62
C ASP A 347 -2.78 26.01 2.60
N ASP A 348 -3.75 25.56 1.81
CA ASP A 348 -3.71 24.61 0.70
C ASP A 348 -2.37 24.48 -0.05
N ASP A 349 -1.64 23.41 0.26
CA ASP A 349 -0.88 22.67 -0.75
C ASP A 349 -1.02 21.16 -0.47
N GLU A 350 -1.81 20.47 -1.30
CA GLU A 350 -2.09 19.02 -1.19
C GLU A 350 -0.86 18.13 -1.52
N SER A 351 0.33 18.72 -1.64
CA SER A 351 1.62 18.03 -1.69
C SER A 351 2.52 18.45 -0.51
N GLY A 352 1.99 18.38 0.72
CA GLY A 352 2.74 18.70 1.94
C GLY A 352 4.10 18.01 1.96
N ASP A 353 5.13 18.82 1.74
CA ASP A 353 6.54 18.48 1.50
C ASP A 353 6.98 17.30 2.37
N LEU A 354 7.45 16.24 1.71
CA LEU A 354 7.90 15.01 2.38
C LEU A 354 8.96 15.35 3.44
N ASP A 355 9.75 16.40 3.22
CA ASP A 355 10.78 16.86 4.13
C ASP A 355 10.17 17.35 5.45
N ILE A 356 9.09 18.14 5.39
CA ILE A 356 8.33 18.61 6.56
C ILE A 356 7.77 17.41 7.34
N TRP A 357 7.25 16.42 6.62
CA TRP A 357 6.66 15.24 7.23
C TRP A 357 7.70 14.34 7.92
N ARG A 358 8.88 14.17 7.33
CA ARG A 358 9.91 13.25 7.81
C ARG A 358 10.81 13.86 8.88
N HIS A 359 11.02 15.18 8.86
CA HIS A 359 11.94 15.87 9.77
C HIS A 359 11.66 15.66 11.28
N PRO A 360 10.40 15.68 11.78
CA PRO A 360 10.14 15.43 13.20
C PRO A 360 10.55 14.03 13.67
N GLU A 361 10.40 13.01 12.82
CA GLU A 361 10.83 11.64 13.15
C GLU A 361 12.36 11.57 13.20
N PHE A 362 13.03 12.14 12.18
CA PHE A 362 14.48 12.23 12.09
C PHE A 362 15.07 12.91 13.34
N LYS A 363 14.53 14.07 13.72
CA LYS A 363 14.97 14.79 14.91
C LYS A 363 14.81 13.94 16.17
N LEU A 364 13.63 13.34 16.36
CA LEU A 364 13.36 12.60 17.59
C LEU A 364 14.25 11.35 17.70
N LEU A 365 14.49 10.61 16.62
CA LEU A 365 15.36 9.42 16.64
C LEU A 365 16.80 9.75 17.08
N ARG A 366 17.30 10.95 16.76
CA ARG A 366 18.64 11.42 17.20
C ARG A 366 18.73 11.60 18.71
N GLU A 367 17.62 12.04 19.34
CA GLU A 367 17.51 12.41 20.75
C GLU A 367 17.32 11.21 21.70
N THR A 368 17.32 9.96 21.20
CA THR A 368 17.19 8.73 22.02
C THR A 368 15.95 8.72 22.95
N PRO A 369 14.73 8.84 22.38
CA PRO A 369 13.49 8.96 23.15
C PRO A 369 13.30 7.76 24.08
N GLN A 370 12.69 8.00 25.24
CA GLN A 370 12.28 7.00 26.20
C GLN A 370 10.77 7.06 26.39
N ASP A 371 10.04 6.33 25.54
CA ASP A 371 8.59 6.21 25.58
C ASP A 371 8.17 4.74 25.40
N ASP A 372 6.92 4.41 25.70
CA ASP A 372 6.36 3.06 25.52
C ASP A 372 5.93 2.77 24.08
N GLU A 373 5.80 3.78 23.23
CA GLU A 373 5.49 3.62 21.80
C GLU A 373 6.69 3.94 20.89
N LEU A 374 7.74 4.57 21.42
CA LEU A 374 8.99 4.83 20.71
C LEU A 374 10.17 4.90 21.69
N ARG A 375 11.12 3.97 21.56
CA ARG A 375 12.30 3.91 22.42
C ARG A 375 13.56 3.66 21.63
N ALA A 376 14.56 4.51 21.80
CA ALA A 376 15.87 4.33 21.20
C ALA A 376 17.02 4.55 22.19
N SER A 377 18.15 3.91 21.92
CA SER A 377 19.40 4.10 22.67
C SER A 377 20.58 4.31 21.73
N ASP A 378 21.69 4.80 22.30
CA ASP A 378 22.95 4.99 21.60
C ASP A 378 23.89 3.79 21.83
N PRO A 379 24.03 2.86 20.86
CA PRO A 379 24.98 1.76 20.96
C PRO A 379 26.42 2.17 20.61
N GLY A 380 26.64 3.39 20.12
CA GLY A 380 27.91 3.83 19.53
C GLY A 380 28.11 3.37 18.09
N VAL A 381 29.19 3.86 17.47
CA VAL A 381 29.59 3.52 16.09
C VAL A 381 30.95 2.80 16.14
N HIS A 382 31.10 1.72 15.39
CA HIS A 382 32.36 0.99 15.33
C HIS A 382 33.42 1.81 14.57
N ALA A 383 34.67 1.82 15.05
CA ALA A 383 35.75 2.65 14.49
C ALA A 383 35.98 2.42 12.98
N ALA A 384 35.81 1.19 12.49
CA ALA A 384 35.98 0.84 11.07
C ALA A 384 34.95 1.46 10.12
N ILE A 385 33.79 1.91 10.63
CA ILE A 385 32.75 2.59 9.83
C ILE A 385 32.59 4.06 10.21
N ALA A 386 33.31 4.51 11.25
CA ALA A 386 33.38 5.91 11.64
C ALA A 386 34.00 6.73 10.49
N GLY A 387 33.44 7.93 10.24
CA GLY A 387 33.80 8.78 9.10
C GLY A 387 33.01 8.47 7.81
N HIS A 388 32.27 7.35 7.76
CA HIS A 388 31.20 7.15 6.76
C HIS A 388 29.82 7.31 7.38
N VAL A 389 29.66 6.85 8.62
CA VAL A 389 28.43 6.91 9.42
C VAL A 389 28.72 7.71 10.68
N ASP A 390 27.98 8.80 10.91
CA ASP A 390 28.08 9.62 12.13
C ASP A 390 27.31 8.99 13.28
N ARG A 391 26.13 8.42 12.99
CA ARG A 391 25.21 7.97 14.03
C ARG A 391 24.61 6.61 13.74
N VAL A 392 24.55 5.79 14.79
CA VAL A 392 23.71 4.60 14.86
C VAL A 392 22.80 4.73 16.07
N ARG A 393 21.53 4.33 15.94
CA ARG A 393 20.58 4.25 17.06
C ARG A 393 19.92 2.89 17.07
N SER A 394 19.85 2.30 18.26
CA SER A 394 19.15 1.04 18.49
C SER A 394 17.71 1.35 18.89
N VAL A 395 16.75 1.09 18.01
CA VAL A 395 15.33 1.35 18.27
C VAL A 395 14.68 0.08 18.83
N THR A 396 14.51 0.04 20.14
CA THR A 396 13.98 -1.13 20.86
C THR A 396 12.46 -1.24 20.84
N VAL A 397 11.78 -0.10 20.71
CA VAL A 397 10.33 -0.02 20.58
C VAL A 397 10.03 0.95 19.46
N LEU A 398 9.27 0.50 18.48
CA LEU A 398 8.83 1.27 17.35
C LEU A 398 7.37 0.92 17.08
N ARG A 399 6.51 1.92 17.08
CA ARG A 399 5.14 1.78 16.58
C ARG A 399 5.03 2.48 15.22
N GLU A 400 4.57 1.73 14.23
CA GLU A 400 4.21 2.26 12.91
C GLU A 400 2.69 2.12 12.71
N THR A 401 2.05 3.22 12.32
CA THR A 401 0.65 3.21 11.87
C THR A 401 0.62 3.24 10.34
N ARG A 402 -0.06 2.28 9.71
CA ARG A 402 -0.28 2.23 8.25
C ARG A 402 -1.75 2.41 7.95
N VAL A 403 -2.09 3.33 7.04
CA VAL A 403 -3.47 3.71 6.72
C VAL A 403 -3.71 3.57 5.22
N LEU A 404 -4.75 2.83 4.84
CA LEU A 404 -5.20 2.80 3.44
C LEU A 404 -6.08 4.02 3.19
N ARG A 405 -5.59 4.96 2.38
CA ARG A 405 -6.30 6.21 2.04
C ARG A 405 -6.98 6.18 0.67
N GLY A 406 -6.76 5.13 -0.12
CA GLY A 406 -7.32 4.98 -1.46
C GLY A 406 -6.57 3.90 -2.25
N PHE A 407 -6.87 3.78 -3.54
CA PHE A 407 -6.16 2.88 -4.45
C PHE A 407 -6.28 3.39 -5.89
N ALA A 408 -5.38 2.95 -6.78
CA ALA A 408 -5.49 3.17 -8.22
C ALA A 408 -5.50 1.85 -8.99
N ARG A 409 -5.83 1.93 -10.27
CA ARG A 409 -5.80 0.80 -11.21
C ARG A 409 -5.24 1.23 -12.55
N GLY A 410 -4.63 0.29 -13.25
CA GLY A 410 -4.00 0.49 -14.56
C GLY A 410 -2.63 1.14 -14.43
N ARG A 411 -2.55 2.28 -13.72
CA ARG A 411 -1.31 3.01 -13.43
C ARG A 411 -1.32 3.54 -12.01
N ASP A 412 -0.14 3.73 -11.46
CA ASP A 412 0.10 4.54 -10.27
C ASP A 412 0.09 6.01 -10.68
N ASN A 413 -0.88 6.77 -10.19
CA ASN A 413 -1.08 8.19 -10.49
C ASN A 413 -1.12 8.96 -9.16
N GLU A 414 -0.81 10.26 -9.16
CA GLU A 414 -1.10 11.07 -7.98
C GLU A 414 -2.60 11.02 -7.65
N LEU A 415 -2.91 10.54 -6.46
CA LEU A 415 -4.28 10.40 -5.97
C LEU A 415 -4.48 11.38 -4.82
N LYS A 416 -5.34 12.38 -5.03
CA LYS A 416 -5.72 13.33 -4.00
C LYS A 416 -6.42 12.62 -2.84
N ILE A 417 -6.29 13.16 -1.63
CA ILE A 417 -6.85 12.56 -0.41
C ILE A 417 -8.38 12.39 -0.55
N ALA A 418 -9.09 13.41 -1.03
CA ALA A 418 -10.54 13.37 -1.21
C ALA A 418 -10.98 12.30 -2.22
N GLU A 419 -10.28 12.18 -3.35
CA GLU A 419 -10.54 11.18 -4.39
C GLU A 419 -10.30 9.76 -3.86
N GLY A 420 -9.20 9.55 -3.14
CA GLY A 420 -8.90 8.27 -2.50
C GLY A 420 -9.96 7.86 -1.48
N LYS A 421 -10.38 8.78 -0.59
CA LYS A 421 -11.45 8.53 0.37
C LYS A 421 -12.77 8.16 -0.31
N ALA A 422 -13.10 8.78 -1.43
CA ALA A 422 -14.32 8.51 -2.20
C ALA A 422 -14.35 7.10 -2.83
N LEU A 423 -13.19 6.45 -3.00
CA LEU A 423 -13.11 5.05 -3.44
C LEU A 423 -13.40 4.07 -2.30
N LEU A 424 -13.22 4.48 -1.04
CA LEU A 424 -13.32 3.56 0.10
C LEU A 424 -14.75 3.40 0.63
N ARG A 425 -15.67 4.29 0.27
CA ARG A 425 -17.08 4.29 0.73
C ARG A 425 -18.01 4.99 -0.27
N ARG A 426 -19.31 4.67 -0.20
CA ARG A 426 -20.35 5.26 -1.07
C ARG A 426 -20.59 6.73 -0.80
N ARG A 427 -20.68 7.09 0.48
CA ARG A 427 -21.03 8.45 0.92
C ARG A 427 -19.91 9.01 1.78
N PRO A 428 -19.44 10.24 1.53
CA PRO A 428 -18.49 10.88 2.42
C PRO A 428 -19.11 11.02 3.81
N LEU A 429 -18.26 10.90 4.83
CA LEU A 429 -18.65 11.18 6.21
C LEU A 429 -18.34 12.65 6.51
N PRO A 430 -19.10 13.30 7.40
CA PRO A 430 -18.73 14.62 7.88
C PRO A 430 -17.39 14.55 8.64
N PRO A 431 -16.60 15.63 8.68
CA PRO A 431 -15.25 15.62 9.24
C PRO A 431 -15.14 15.04 10.66
N ASP A 432 -16.12 15.31 11.52
CA ASP A 432 -16.21 14.83 12.91
C ASP A 432 -16.44 13.31 13.04
N LYS A 433 -16.77 12.63 11.94
CA LYS A 433 -17.00 11.19 11.87
C LYS A 433 -16.16 10.51 10.81
N ASP A 434 -15.28 11.25 10.15
CA ASP A 434 -14.44 10.70 9.10
C ASP A 434 -13.35 9.82 9.71
N TRP A 435 -13.20 8.62 9.18
CA TRP A 435 -12.24 7.64 9.68
C TRP A 435 -11.61 6.87 8.52
N LEU A 436 -10.43 6.28 8.72
CA LEU A 436 -9.82 5.42 7.71
C LEU A 436 -9.36 4.07 8.30
N PRO A 437 -9.36 2.99 7.49
CA PRO A 437 -8.85 1.70 7.91
C PRO A 437 -7.33 1.78 8.10
N ALA A 438 -6.87 1.33 9.26
CA ALA A 438 -5.47 1.34 9.60
C ALA A 438 -5.04 0.03 10.25
N TYR A 439 -3.75 -0.22 10.26
CA TYR A 439 -3.15 -1.29 11.01
C TYR A 439 -1.89 -0.80 11.71
N VAL A 440 -1.70 -1.27 12.95
CA VAL A 440 -0.56 -0.89 13.77
C VAL A 440 0.43 -2.04 13.79
N VAL A 441 1.68 -1.73 13.44
CA VAL A 441 2.81 -2.62 13.57
C VAL A 441 3.64 -2.15 14.76
N LYS A 442 3.91 -3.05 15.69
CA LYS A 442 4.87 -2.82 16.77
C LYS A 442 6.12 -3.64 16.49
N GLY A 443 7.28 -3.04 16.69
CA GLY A 443 8.52 -3.78 16.60
C GLY A 443 9.76 -2.97 16.93
N GLU A 444 10.85 -3.25 16.20
CA GLU A 444 12.19 -2.76 16.49
C GLU A 444 12.92 -2.35 15.22
N GLY A 445 14.06 -1.65 15.37
CA GLY A 445 14.85 -1.20 14.23
C GLY A 445 16.25 -0.71 14.56
N ILE A 446 16.99 -0.37 13.50
CA ILE A 446 18.32 0.24 13.54
C ILE A 446 18.25 1.49 12.66
N TYR A 447 18.54 2.64 13.25
CA TYR A 447 18.66 3.90 12.52
C TYR A 447 20.12 4.22 12.27
N PHE A 448 20.41 4.73 11.08
CA PHE A 448 21.73 5.14 10.62
C PHE A 448 21.66 6.59 10.12
N GLU A 449 22.73 7.34 10.34
CA GLU A 449 22.94 8.68 9.82
C GLU A 449 24.34 8.77 9.22
N LEU A 450 24.44 9.28 8.00
CA LEU A 450 25.73 9.44 7.31
C LEU A 450 26.50 10.62 7.85
N ASP A 451 27.82 10.59 7.63
CA ASP A 451 28.69 11.73 7.89
C ASP A 451 28.36 12.89 6.93
N SER A 452 27.93 14.02 7.48
CA SER A 452 27.45 15.16 6.69
C SER A 452 28.55 15.80 5.83
N ASP A 453 29.76 15.91 6.37
CA ASP A 453 30.88 16.57 5.70
C ASP A 453 31.38 15.72 4.53
N ARG A 454 31.51 14.41 4.76
CA ARG A 454 31.84 13.45 3.70
C ARG A 454 30.76 13.40 2.63
N LEU A 455 29.49 13.37 3.03
CA LEU A 455 28.38 13.33 2.08
C LEU A 455 28.37 14.57 1.19
N ALA A 456 28.51 15.77 1.77
CA ALA A 456 28.59 17.00 1.01
C ALA A 456 29.77 17.02 0.02
N ALA A 457 30.95 16.56 0.45
CA ALA A 457 32.13 16.45 -0.41
C ALA A 457 31.93 15.43 -1.55
N TRP A 458 31.28 14.30 -1.27
CA TRP A 458 30.97 13.27 -2.26
C TRP A 458 29.94 13.76 -3.29
N GLU A 459 28.86 14.41 -2.85
CA GLU A 459 27.82 14.95 -3.73
C GLU A 459 28.32 16.11 -4.61
N ALA A 460 29.36 16.84 -4.19
CA ALA A 460 29.97 17.91 -4.98
C ALA A 460 30.73 17.41 -6.22
N ARG A 461 31.00 16.11 -6.32
CA ARG A 461 31.70 15.50 -7.46
C ARG A 461 30.80 15.45 -8.69
N GLY A 462 31.29 15.93 -9.83
CA GLY A 462 30.51 16.02 -11.06
C GLY A 462 30.09 14.64 -11.59
N GLU A 463 30.94 13.63 -11.45
CA GLU A 463 30.66 12.25 -11.83
C GLU A 463 29.55 11.60 -10.99
N VAL A 464 29.41 11.98 -9.72
CA VAL A 464 28.35 11.49 -8.82
C VAL A 464 26.99 12.08 -9.22
N GLN A 465 26.95 13.40 -9.49
CA GLN A 465 25.75 14.07 -9.97
C GLN A 465 25.32 13.53 -11.33
N ALA A 466 26.25 13.43 -12.28
CA ALA A 466 25.98 12.94 -13.63
C ALA A 466 25.38 11.52 -13.63
N ARG A 467 25.78 10.65 -12.69
CA ARG A 467 25.21 9.31 -12.57
C ARG A 467 23.79 9.33 -12.01
N ALA A 468 23.51 10.14 -10.99
CA ALA A 468 22.16 10.31 -10.47
C ALA A 468 21.21 10.94 -11.51
N ASP A 469 21.73 11.86 -12.34
CA ASP A 469 20.98 12.51 -13.42
C ASP A 469 20.48 11.51 -14.47
N LEU A 470 21.19 10.39 -14.71
CA LEU A 470 20.69 9.33 -15.60
C LEU A 470 19.32 8.81 -15.12
N ILE A 471 19.21 8.54 -13.82
CA ILE A 471 17.98 8.08 -13.18
C ILE A 471 16.92 9.19 -13.21
N ALA A 472 17.29 10.43 -12.83
CA ALA A 472 16.37 11.56 -12.80
C ALA A 472 15.79 11.87 -14.19
N ASN A 473 16.61 11.82 -15.25
CA ASN A 473 16.19 12.05 -16.63
C ASN A 473 15.22 10.97 -17.12
N GLN A 474 15.50 9.70 -16.82
CA GLN A 474 14.64 8.58 -17.21
C GLN A 474 13.28 8.65 -16.50
N TYR A 475 13.29 8.96 -15.21
CA TYR A 475 12.06 9.23 -14.46
C TYR A 475 11.31 10.45 -14.99
N GLY A 476 12.03 11.54 -15.29
CA GLY A 476 11.48 12.75 -15.86
C GLY A 476 10.71 12.50 -17.17
N GLN A 477 11.25 11.65 -18.05
CA GLN A 477 10.55 11.23 -19.28
C GLN A 477 9.27 10.45 -18.94
N VAL A 478 9.37 9.44 -18.07
CA VAL A 478 8.25 8.59 -17.69
C VAL A 478 7.11 9.38 -17.02
N ILE A 479 7.43 10.31 -16.13
CA ILE A 479 6.43 11.10 -15.40
C ILE A 479 5.82 12.19 -16.27
N THR A 480 6.60 12.81 -17.16
CA THR A 480 6.08 13.79 -18.14
C THR A 480 5.10 13.12 -19.09
N ASP A 481 5.40 11.93 -19.58
CA ASP A 481 4.48 11.14 -20.41
C ASP A 481 3.18 10.77 -19.67
N ARG A 482 3.23 10.71 -18.34
CA ARG A 482 2.09 10.46 -17.44
C ARG A 482 1.38 11.74 -17.00
N GLY A 483 1.84 12.93 -17.42
CA GLY A 483 1.27 14.22 -17.04
C GLY A 483 1.55 14.66 -15.61
N GLY A 484 2.52 14.04 -14.95
CA GLY A 484 3.00 14.45 -13.62
C GLY A 484 4.22 15.35 -13.69
N SER A 485 4.68 15.80 -12.52
CA SER A 485 5.85 16.67 -12.39
C SER A 485 7.11 15.86 -12.07
N PRO A 486 8.28 16.19 -12.66
CA PRO A 486 9.56 15.61 -12.27
C PRO A 486 9.84 15.86 -10.77
N ARG A 487 10.32 14.83 -10.09
CA ARG A 487 10.86 14.91 -8.73
C ARG A 487 12.37 15.04 -8.81
N ASP A 488 12.94 15.85 -7.92
CA ASP A 488 14.38 15.89 -7.72
C ASP A 488 14.89 14.56 -7.12
N ILE A 489 15.70 13.83 -7.88
CA ILE A 489 16.32 12.58 -7.46
C ILE A 489 17.80 12.84 -7.19
N SER A 490 18.11 13.15 -5.93
CA SER A 490 19.49 13.50 -5.51
C SER A 490 20.40 12.27 -5.40
N PRO A 491 21.73 12.43 -5.55
CA PRO A 491 22.68 11.33 -5.34
C PRO A 491 22.56 10.69 -3.96
N ARG A 492 22.38 11.49 -2.88
CA ARG A 492 22.12 10.95 -1.53
C ARG A 492 20.87 10.07 -1.47
N MET A 493 19.82 10.42 -2.19
CA MET A 493 18.57 9.66 -2.19
C MET A 493 18.81 8.26 -2.74
N VAL A 494 19.40 8.17 -3.94
CA VAL A 494 19.70 6.89 -4.60
C VAL A 494 20.67 6.07 -3.77
N MET A 495 21.71 6.70 -3.22
CA MET A 495 22.72 6.01 -2.42
C MET A 495 22.16 5.47 -1.10
N LEU A 496 21.45 6.29 -0.32
CA LEU A 496 20.83 5.85 0.94
C LEU A 496 19.79 4.76 0.72
N HIS A 497 18.96 4.91 -0.32
CA HIS A 497 17.96 3.91 -0.70
C HIS A 497 18.62 2.57 -1.09
N THR A 498 19.62 2.61 -1.97
CA THR A 498 20.34 1.40 -2.37
C THR A 498 21.10 0.77 -1.20
N PHE A 499 21.70 1.59 -0.34
CA PHE A 499 22.39 1.13 0.85
C PHE A 499 21.45 0.45 1.86
N ALA A 500 20.25 1.00 2.07
CA ALA A 500 19.21 0.37 2.88
C ALA A 500 18.82 -1.02 2.33
N HIS A 501 18.68 -1.16 1.01
CA HIS A 501 18.38 -2.44 0.37
C HIS A 501 19.49 -3.49 0.61
N LEU A 502 20.74 -3.10 0.44
CA LEU A 502 21.90 -3.98 0.65
C LEU A 502 21.99 -4.42 2.12
N LEU A 503 21.79 -3.50 3.07
CA LEU A 503 21.74 -3.84 4.49
C LEU A 503 20.56 -4.74 4.85
N ILE A 504 19.38 -4.52 4.28
CA ILE A 504 18.21 -5.37 4.54
C ILE A 504 18.51 -6.81 4.09
N ASN A 505 19.08 -7.01 2.90
CA ASN A 505 19.45 -8.34 2.41
C ASN A 505 20.39 -9.07 3.40
N GLU A 506 21.41 -8.39 3.92
CA GLU A 506 22.32 -9.01 4.88
C GLU A 506 21.76 -9.17 6.29
N LEU A 507 20.91 -8.24 6.75
CA LEU A 507 20.23 -8.38 8.03
C LEU A 507 19.21 -9.52 8.01
N VAL A 508 18.52 -9.74 6.89
CA VAL A 508 17.60 -10.87 6.68
C VAL A 508 18.36 -12.18 6.81
N PHE A 509 19.50 -12.31 6.12
CA PHE A 509 20.34 -13.50 6.21
C PHE A 509 20.91 -13.72 7.63
N THR A 510 21.43 -12.66 8.25
CA THR A 510 22.10 -12.74 9.56
C THR A 510 21.14 -12.97 10.72
N CYS A 511 19.97 -12.33 10.70
CA CYS A 511 18.97 -12.43 11.77
C CYS A 511 17.96 -13.58 11.55
N GLY A 512 17.88 -14.13 10.34
CA GLY A 512 16.90 -15.16 9.99
C GLY A 512 15.47 -14.61 9.81
N TYR A 513 15.32 -13.31 9.56
CA TYR A 513 14.02 -12.74 9.17
C TYR A 513 13.63 -13.22 7.78
N SER A 514 12.34 -13.18 7.44
CA SER A 514 11.95 -13.24 6.02
C SER A 514 12.30 -11.90 5.34
N SER A 515 12.57 -11.92 4.03
CA SER A 515 12.86 -10.68 3.28
C SER A 515 11.70 -9.68 3.30
N ALA A 516 10.47 -10.15 3.49
CA ALA A 516 9.28 -9.30 3.62
C ALA A 516 9.04 -8.79 5.06
N SER A 517 9.82 -9.26 6.04
CA SER A 517 9.68 -8.90 7.46
C SER A 517 10.44 -7.64 7.85
N LEU A 518 11.36 -7.15 7.01
CA LEU A 518 12.07 -5.88 7.22
C LEU A 518 11.62 -4.83 6.20
N ARG A 519 11.59 -3.57 6.62
CA ARG A 519 11.24 -2.42 5.79
C ARG A 519 12.18 -1.26 6.09
N GLU A 520 12.41 -0.44 5.08
CA GLU A 520 13.18 0.79 5.21
C GLU A 520 12.27 2.01 5.46
N ARG A 521 12.86 3.05 6.02
CA ARG A 521 12.31 4.40 6.08
C ARG A 521 13.42 5.39 5.78
N LEU A 522 13.25 6.19 4.73
CA LEU A 522 14.28 7.11 4.27
C LEU A 522 14.07 8.51 4.86
N TYR A 523 15.16 9.15 5.30
CA TYR A 523 15.23 10.53 5.77
C TYR A 523 16.21 11.28 4.88
N VAL A 524 15.70 11.87 3.80
CA VAL A 524 16.51 12.51 2.78
C VAL A 524 15.94 13.89 2.45
N SER A 525 16.73 14.93 2.67
CA SER A 525 16.43 16.31 2.29
C SER A 525 17.73 17.08 2.12
N ARG A 526 17.72 18.13 1.29
CA ARG A 526 18.83 19.08 1.09
C ARG A 526 18.48 20.51 1.52
N ASP A 527 17.31 20.70 2.13
CA ASP A 527 16.85 22.01 2.58
C ASP A 527 17.65 22.46 3.81
N GLY A 528 18.23 23.66 3.79
CA GLY A 528 19.13 24.14 4.83
C GLY A 528 18.52 24.26 6.24
N GLY A 529 17.18 24.21 6.36
CA GLY A 529 16.48 24.13 7.64
C GLY A 529 16.07 22.71 8.07
N ARG A 530 16.16 21.73 7.18
CA ARG A 530 15.65 20.35 7.34
C ARG A 530 16.58 19.31 6.69
N ASP A 531 17.89 19.57 6.64
CA ASP A 531 18.85 18.68 6.00
C ASP A 531 18.83 17.30 6.68
N MET A 532 18.66 16.25 5.86
CA MET A 532 18.50 14.88 6.33
C MET A 532 19.32 13.93 5.46
N ALA A 533 20.07 13.06 6.12
CA ALA A 533 20.88 12.01 5.50
C ALA A 533 20.88 10.74 6.35
N GLY A 534 19.68 10.21 6.62
CA GLY A 534 19.49 9.05 7.48
C GLY A 534 18.57 8.01 6.89
N LEU A 535 18.60 6.82 7.47
CA LEU A 535 17.68 5.73 7.16
C LEU A 535 17.37 4.93 8.43
N LEU A 536 16.16 4.39 8.51
CA LEU A 536 15.74 3.46 9.54
C LEU A 536 15.37 2.12 8.89
N ILE A 537 16.00 1.03 9.32
CA ILE A 537 15.60 -0.33 8.98
C ILE A 537 14.85 -0.91 10.16
N TYR A 538 13.63 -1.39 9.95
CA TYR A 538 12.76 -1.83 11.03
C TYR A 538 11.88 -3.00 10.61
N THR A 539 11.31 -3.68 11.62
CA THR A 539 10.43 -4.82 11.40
C THR A 539 9.06 -4.38 10.86
N ALA A 540 8.63 -4.99 9.75
CA ALA A 540 7.42 -4.67 9.01
C ALA A 540 6.20 -5.53 9.37
N ALA A 541 6.38 -6.59 10.17
CA ALA A 541 5.33 -7.54 10.57
C ALA A 541 5.44 -7.88 12.07
N GLY A 542 4.55 -7.31 12.89
CA GLY A 542 4.53 -7.57 14.35
C GLY A 542 3.71 -8.79 14.77
N ASP A 543 2.87 -9.34 13.88
CA ASP A 543 1.78 -10.27 14.24
C ASP A 543 2.10 -11.76 14.14
N SER A 544 3.23 -12.14 13.53
CA SER A 544 3.51 -13.55 13.22
C SER A 544 4.90 -14.04 13.61
N GLU A 545 5.88 -13.16 13.78
CA GLU A 545 7.25 -13.57 14.12
C GLU A 545 7.70 -13.11 15.51
N GLY A 546 7.07 -12.09 16.12
CA GLY A 546 7.53 -11.52 17.38
C GLY A 546 8.93 -10.89 17.25
N THR A 547 9.12 -9.68 17.76
CA THR A 547 10.47 -9.09 17.75
C THR A 547 11.31 -9.76 18.82
N MET A 548 12.18 -10.70 18.42
CA MET A 548 13.08 -11.41 19.35
C MET A 548 14.32 -10.58 19.76
N GLY A 549 14.35 -9.27 19.52
CA GLY A 549 15.54 -8.46 19.80
C GLY A 549 16.62 -8.61 18.73
N GLY A 550 16.29 -9.10 17.53
CA GLY A 550 17.25 -9.42 16.48
C GLY A 550 17.97 -8.18 15.99
N LEU A 551 17.20 -7.17 15.56
CA LEU A 551 17.77 -5.90 15.07
C LEU A 551 18.45 -5.11 16.20
N VAL A 552 17.85 -5.09 17.39
CA VAL A 552 18.45 -4.42 18.57
C VAL A 552 19.80 -5.05 18.95
N ARG A 553 19.94 -6.37 18.80
CA ARG A 553 21.22 -7.03 19.05
C ARG A 553 22.23 -6.69 17.95
N MET A 554 21.78 -6.56 16.71
CA MET A 554 22.63 -6.23 15.57
C MET A 554 23.08 -4.76 15.52
N SER A 555 22.40 -3.85 16.21
CA SER A 555 22.83 -2.45 16.31
C SER A 555 24.14 -2.24 17.08
N ARG A 556 24.59 -3.24 17.86
CA ARG A 556 25.85 -3.15 18.62
C ARG A 556 27.06 -3.04 17.68
N PRO A 557 28.04 -2.16 17.96
CA PRO A 557 29.18 -1.90 17.07
C PRO A 557 29.87 -3.15 16.53
N ASP A 558 30.23 -4.09 17.41
CA ASP A 558 30.98 -5.31 17.06
C ASP A 558 30.17 -6.30 16.21
N ARG A 559 28.84 -6.18 16.20
CA ARG A 559 27.94 -7.04 15.42
C ARG A 559 27.52 -6.38 14.12
N LEU A 560 27.37 -5.07 14.14
CA LEU A 560 26.98 -4.28 13.00
C LEU A 560 28.10 -4.22 11.96
N GLN A 561 29.35 -4.07 12.40
CA GLN A 561 30.49 -3.93 11.50
C GLN A 561 30.65 -5.10 10.52
N PRO A 562 30.56 -6.39 10.93
CA PRO A 562 30.63 -7.50 9.99
C PRO A 562 29.50 -7.51 8.95
N VAL A 563 28.27 -7.18 9.37
CA VAL A 563 27.11 -7.08 8.45
C VAL A 563 27.30 -5.96 7.45
N PHE A 564 27.78 -4.81 7.92
CA PHE A 564 28.09 -3.66 7.08
C PHE A 564 29.15 -4.01 6.03
N ALA A 565 30.23 -4.66 6.46
CA ALA A 565 31.32 -5.08 5.58
C ALA A 565 30.86 -6.14 4.56
N ALA A 566 30.04 -7.10 4.99
CA ALA A 566 29.47 -8.12 4.10
C ALA A 566 28.55 -7.48 3.04
N ALA A 567 27.64 -6.58 3.45
CA ALA A 567 26.73 -5.89 2.54
C ALA A 567 27.48 -5.09 1.47
N LEU A 568 28.56 -4.39 1.86
CA LEU A 568 29.42 -3.68 0.90
C LEU A 568 30.21 -4.65 0.01
N SER A 569 30.77 -5.72 0.58
CA SER A 569 31.52 -6.74 -0.18
C SER A 569 30.64 -7.37 -1.27
N ASP A 570 29.44 -7.80 -0.91
CA ASP A 570 28.49 -8.43 -1.83
C ASP A 570 27.98 -7.44 -2.88
N ALA A 571 27.88 -6.16 -2.52
CA ALA A 571 27.53 -5.11 -3.46
C ALA A 571 28.58 -4.88 -4.56
N HIS A 572 29.82 -5.37 -4.44
CA HIS A 572 30.81 -5.25 -5.51
C HIS A 572 30.56 -6.21 -6.68
N TRP A 573 29.88 -7.35 -6.46
CA TRP A 573 29.67 -8.35 -7.51
C TRP A 573 28.26 -8.92 -7.52
N CYS A 574 27.55 -8.70 -8.62
CA CYS A 574 26.27 -9.33 -8.90
C CYS A 574 26.46 -10.58 -9.78
N SER A 575 25.65 -11.61 -9.55
CA SER A 575 25.61 -12.82 -10.41
C SER A 575 25.25 -12.54 -11.87
N THR A 576 24.69 -11.37 -12.16
CA THR A 576 24.29 -10.92 -13.50
C THR A 576 25.29 -9.92 -14.09
N ASP A 577 26.45 -9.72 -13.48
CA ASP A 577 27.50 -8.88 -14.05
C ASP A 577 28.16 -9.53 -15.28
N PRO A 578 28.59 -8.72 -16.27
CA PRO A 578 28.61 -7.24 -16.28
C PRO A 578 27.28 -6.59 -16.71
N VAL A 579 26.26 -7.37 -17.09
CA VAL A 579 24.98 -6.84 -17.60
C VAL A 579 24.29 -5.94 -16.57
N CYS A 580 24.31 -6.33 -15.30
CA CYS A 580 23.71 -5.53 -14.23
C CYS A 580 24.37 -4.15 -14.09
N MET A 581 25.72 -4.08 -14.07
CA MET A 581 26.44 -2.82 -13.87
C MET A 581 26.57 -1.97 -15.13
N ASP A 582 27.01 -2.56 -16.25
CA ASP A 582 27.37 -1.81 -17.46
C ASP A 582 26.17 -1.60 -18.37
N ALA A 583 25.40 -2.67 -18.67
CA ALA A 583 24.22 -2.53 -19.52
C ALA A 583 23.05 -1.86 -18.78
N GLY A 584 23.05 -1.93 -17.43
CA GLY A 584 22.12 -1.23 -16.56
C GLY A 584 22.18 0.29 -16.67
N GLU A 585 23.25 0.88 -17.22
CA GLU A 585 23.35 2.33 -17.45
C GLU A 585 22.28 2.90 -18.40
N ARG A 586 21.63 2.03 -19.17
CA ARG A 586 20.50 2.39 -20.04
C ARG A 586 19.14 2.37 -19.33
N GLY A 587 19.14 2.08 -18.04
CA GLY A 587 17.95 1.88 -17.23
C GLY A 587 17.48 0.43 -17.23
N GLN A 588 17.16 -0.07 -16.04
CA GLN A 588 16.49 -1.36 -15.81
C GLN A 588 15.50 -1.27 -14.64
N GLY A 589 14.80 -2.37 -14.36
CA GLY A 589 13.82 -2.42 -13.27
C GLY A 589 12.54 -1.64 -13.56
N PRO A 590 11.73 -1.34 -12.52
CA PRO A 590 10.48 -0.60 -12.66
C PRO A 590 10.72 0.77 -13.30
N ASP A 591 9.91 1.11 -14.30
CA ASP A 591 10.01 2.35 -15.09
C ASP A 591 11.38 2.57 -15.76
N SER A 592 12.25 1.55 -15.81
CA SER A 592 13.66 1.67 -16.20
C SER A 592 14.46 2.66 -15.34
N CYS A 593 14.05 2.90 -14.09
CA CYS A 593 14.64 3.91 -13.21
C CYS A 593 15.78 3.39 -12.31
N ASN A 594 16.35 2.22 -12.61
CA ASN A 594 17.48 1.67 -11.88
C ASN A 594 18.71 1.56 -12.79
N LEU A 595 19.91 1.77 -12.22
CA LEU A 595 21.18 1.53 -12.91
C LEU A 595 21.73 0.16 -12.51
N ALA A 596 22.76 0.08 -11.64
CA ALA A 596 23.34 -1.19 -11.22
C ALA A 596 22.53 -1.87 -10.09
N ALA A 597 21.27 -2.21 -10.35
CA ALA A 597 20.37 -2.87 -9.40
C ALA A 597 19.37 -3.81 -10.08
N CYS A 598 19.43 -5.10 -9.74
CA CYS A 598 18.53 -6.15 -10.24
C CYS A 598 18.04 -7.09 -9.13
N HIS A 599 17.16 -8.04 -9.47
CA HIS A 599 16.68 -9.08 -8.54
C HIS A 599 17.77 -9.91 -7.88
N GLY A 600 18.94 -10.02 -8.51
CA GLY A 600 20.06 -10.77 -7.96
C GLY A 600 20.89 -10.04 -6.90
N CYS A 601 20.71 -8.72 -6.70
CA CYS A 601 21.56 -7.96 -5.78
C CYS A 601 20.83 -6.94 -4.90
N ALA A 602 19.84 -6.21 -5.42
CA ALA A 602 19.32 -5.01 -4.74
C ALA A 602 17.81 -4.96 -4.61
N LEU A 603 17.03 -5.64 -5.46
CA LEU A 603 15.57 -5.56 -5.37
C LEU A 603 15.03 -6.32 -4.14
N LEU A 604 14.13 -5.69 -3.41
CA LEU A 604 13.44 -6.23 -2.24
C LEU A 604 11.97 -6.54 -2.55
N PRO A 605 11.25 -7.31 -1.69
CA PRO A 605 9.80 -7.39 -1.76
C PRO A 605 9.14 -6.01 -1.71
N GLU A 606 8.03 -5.82 -2.43
CA GLU A 606 7.30 -4.53 -2.48
C GLU A 606 6.90 -4.00 -1.10
N THR A 607 6.65 -4.89 -0.14
CA THR A 607 6.29 -4.52 1.24
C THR A 607 7.46 -3.94 2.05
N SER A 608 8.69 -4.02 1.54
CA SER A 608 9.92 -3.64 2.24
C SER A 608 10.50 -2.30 1.77
N CYS A 609 10.16 -1.86 0.55
CA CYS A 609 10.66 -0.63 -0.06
C CYS A 609 9.60 0.49 -0.02
N GLU A 610 10.00 1.74 0.26
CA GLU A 610 9.09 2.90 0.18
C GLU A 610 8.94 3.43 -1.26
N GLU A 611 9.94 3.22 -2.12
CA GLU A 611 10.02 3.75 -3.49
C GLU A 611 9.66 2.71 -4.57
N PHE A 612 9.12 1.55 -4.17
CA PHE A 612 8.71 0.45 -5.06
C PHE A 612 9.84 -0.09 -5.95
N ASN A 613 11.04 -0.22 -5.39
CA ASN A 613 12.26 -0.66 -6.08
C ASN A 613 12.65 0.22 -7.28
N ARG A 614 12.29 1.52 -7.28
CA ARG A 614 12.80 2.52 -8.24
C ARG A 614 13.97 3.28 -7.63
N PHE A 615 14.82 3.87 -8.46
CA PHE A 615 15.92 4.74 -8.01
C PHE A 615 16.97 3.96 -7.19
N LEU A 616 17.47 2.86 -7.77
CA LEU A 616 18.50 2.01 -7.18
C LEU A 616 19.76 1.96 -8.05
N ASP A 617 20.92 2.05 -7.41
CA ASP A 617 22.23 1.90 -8.05
C ASP A 617 23.34 1.57 -7.03
N ARG A 618 23.89 0.35 -7.10
CA ARG A 618 25.04 -0.01 -6.24
C ARG A 618 26.33 0.74 -6.62
N GLY A 619 26.39 1.30 -7.83
CA GLY A 619 27.52 2.12 -8.29
C GLY A 619 27.76 3.35 -7.41
N LEU A 620 26.70 4.02 -6.95
CA LEU A 620 26.80 5.13 -5.99
C LEU A 620 27.17 4.69 -4.57
N VAL A 621 27.05 3.40 -4.24
CA VAL A 621 27.42 2.83 -2.93
C VAL A 621 28.90 2.41 -2.92
N VAL A 622 29.31 1.55 -3.85
CA VAL A 622 30.65 0.90 -3.87
C VAL A 622 31.55 1.30 -5.04
N GLY A 623 31.05 2.08 -5.99
CA GLY A 623 31.76 2.40 -7.23
C GLY A 623 31.35 1.49 -8.38
N THR A 624 31.79 1.84 -9.59
CA THR A 624 31.57 1.04 -10.81
C THR A 624 32.85 0.32 -11.22
N PHE A 625 32.76 -0.61 -12.17
CA PHE A 625 33.96 -1.24 -12.74
C PHE A 625 34.87 -0.23 -13.46
N ALA A 626 34.29 0.83 -14.03
CA ALA A 626 35.03 1.89 -14.73
C ALA A 626 35.63 2.92 -13.76
N ASP A 627 34.90 3.24 -12.69
CA ASP A 627 35.33 4.15 -11.64
C ASP A 627 35.03 3.56 -10.24
N PRO A 628 35.99 2.81 -9.67
CA PRO A 628 35.88 2.26 -8.31
C PRO A 628 35.83 3.33 -7.21
N THR A 629 36.26 4.57 -7.51
CA THR A 629 36.27 5.67 -6.53
C THR A 629 34.94 6.39 -6.44
N LEU A 630 33.99 6.09 -7.34
CA LEU A 630 32.70 6.79 -7.43
C LEU A 630 31.83 6.59 -6.17
N GLY A 631 31.88 5.41 -5.54
CA GLY A 631 30.98 5.06 -4.45
C GLY A 631 31.24 5.85 -3.17
N TYR A 632 30.19 6.16 -2.42
CA TYR A 632 30.31 6.85 -1.12
C TYR A 632 31.19 6.08 -0.11
N PHE A 633 31.14 4.74 -0.12
CA PHE A 633 31.93 3.88 0.77
C PHE A 633 33.28 3.46 0.17
N SER A 634 33.66 3.99 -0.99
CA SER A 634 35.01 3.75 -1.52
C SER A 634 36.06 4.44 -0.65
N THR A 635 37.20 3.78 -0.47
CA THR A 635 38.36 4.41 0.17
C THR A 635 38.88 5.53 -0.73
N SER A 636 38.80 6.77 -0.26
CA SER A 636 39.53 7.88 -0.87
C SER A 636 41.02 7.51 -0.83
N THR A 637 41.61 7.28 -2.01
CA THR A 637 43.05 6.99 -2.14
C THR A 637 43.90 8.10 -1.56
#